data_AF-A0A3N7ZCE0-F1
#
_entry.id   AF-A0A3N7ZCE0-F1
#
_cell.length_a   1.000
_cell.length_b   1.000
_cell.length_c   1.000
_cell.angle_alpha   90.00
_cell.angle_beta   90.00
_cell.angle_gamma   90.00
#
_symmetry.space_group_name_H-M   'P 1'
#
loop_
_entity.id
_entity.type
_entity.pdbx_description
1 polymer ?
#
loop_
_entity_poly.entity_id
_entity_poly.type
_entity_poly.pdbx_seq_one_letter_code
_entity_poly.pdbx_strand_id
1 'polypeptide(L)'
;MSRNIPDHPTAPLTYEAVNTFKRVALLEGKSLFLPGGVSLWTPDRFEPLVEHYVENLILSNDVGGFWNKLPFQIGHVECPGESAALFAEIFWIVTLASSSMTVPTKIEGLQTIWAMAESKGVPVLDTSSPLLDDRALRGLGSTKPGYNIYLWNELVYAVRLFKDFAEKDLAQRQALLADPWAFGEWMEGIDETKSRQLYHVLCHLMFPDEFERVFSEKTKSALARHPDLGIARAAMRHRVPRDKALLDARHRIERTHPGQVIDYFTFPNLLRSPRGSVAPQSPMTTSPVTDFMEPAGVQADDASEPVVPWRPRNRIFFGPPGSGKTTALEDIRARRYEAGERVMFVSFHPSYSYEDFVEGYRPAPGKDGAITTAVVRGPFREICEMAHQNPMVRHTLFIDEINRANVAKVFGELITLLEPSKRCDPNPTLDFSAARCSARLQYSGEILSVPANLDIVASMNTADRSVQAIDRALRRRFEFIETPANSSLLPKVGPAGIDLSRLLQAINDRIEFLLDGDHAIGHALLMGVDNLWDLRRAFSRRVIPLLQEYFFEDLSKAKLALTGSSKESVFFEERMLDARSLFDASADLDDQELRVSIRPNTDLSTWDAAGFLAIYLRGEELGAAVAKLPQEMTPDLEPGIDQEYEDDEELRYRARKTRTSAEEAGSARAANDSDPETGGVGSDTGNPADAADERVA
;
A
#
# COMPACT_ATOMS: atom_id res chain seq x y z
N MET A 1 18.79 -33.79 2.38
CA MET A 1 19.47 -32.88 1.43
C MET A 1 18.41 -32.19 0.60
N SER A 2 18.40 -30.86 0.50
CA SER A 2 17.37 -30.11 -0.27
C SER A 2 17.36 -30.44 -1.78
N ARG A 3 18.42 -31.06 -2.32
CA ARG A 3 18.44 -31.56 -3.71
C ARG A 3 17.46 -32.71 -3.97
N ASN A 4 17.07 -33.46 -2.94
CA ASN A 4 16.16 -34.61 -3.06
C ASN A 4 14.72 -34.13 -2.95
N ILE A 5 14.04 -33.97 -4.09
CA ILE A 5 12.68 -33.43 -4.18
C ILE A 5 11.70 -34.58 -4.41
N PRO A 6 10.89 -34.99 -3.42
CA PRO A 6 10.02 -36.18 -3.55
C PRO A 6 9.05 -36.10 -4.74
N ASP A 7 8.49 -34.92 -4.99
CA ASP A 7 7.52 -34.68 -6.06
C ASP A 7 8.16 -34.37 -7.43
N HIS A 8 9.50 -34.39 -7.54
CA HIS A 8 10.21 -34.01 -8.77
C HIS A 8 11.33 -34.99 -9.16
N PRO A 9 10.99 -36.20 -9.64
CA PRO A 9 11.96 -37.28 -9.89
C PRO A 9 12.99 -36.96 -10.99
N THR A 10 12.77 -35.93 -11.81
CA THR A 10 13.71 -35.50 -12.87
C THR A 10 14.68 -34.39 -12.41
N ALA A 11 14.61 -33.96 -11.14
CA ALA A 11 15.50 -32.94 -10.58
C ALA A 11 17.02 -33.20 -10.77
N PRO A 12 17.53 -34.45 -10.71
CA PRO A 12 18.94 -34.72 -10.99
C PRO A 12 19.42 -34.22 -12.36
N LEU A 13 18.57 -34.30 -13.39
CA LEU A 13 18.90 -33.84 -14.75
C LEU A 13 18.99 -32.31 -14.81
N THR A 14 18.15 -31.60 -14.04
CA THR A 14 18.24 -30.15 -13.90
C THR A 14 19.55 -29.73 -13.21
N TYR A 15 20.00 -30.45 -12.18
CA TYR A 15 21.30 -30.17 -11.54
C TYR A 15 22.49 -30.55 -12.43
N GLU A 16 22.40 -31.60 -13.23
CA GLU A 16 23.41 -31.95 -14.24
C GLU A 16 23.58 -30.84 -15.30
N ALA A 17 22.46 -30.27 -15.76
CA ALA A 17 22.45 -29.10 -16.63
C ALA A 17 23.10 -27.87 -15.94
N VAL A 18 22.82 -27.62 -14.65
CA VAL A 18 23.49 -26.56 -13.87
C VAL A 18 25.00 -26.80 -13.72
N ASN A 19 25.42 -28.04 -13.47
CA ASN A 19 26.85 -28.37 -13.37
C ASN A 19 27.57 -28.16 -14.71
N THR A 20 26.90 -28.46 -15.83
CA THR A 20 27.39 -28.10 -17.16
C THR A 20 27.50 -26.60 -17.33
N PHE A 21 26.50 -25.82 -16.88
CA PHE A 21 26.54 -24.36 -16.87
C PHE A 21 27.70 -23.78 -16.04
N LYS A 22 27.89 -24.23 -14.80
CA LYS A 22 29.02 -23.82 -13.95
C LYS A 22 30.36 -24.05 -14.66
N ARG A 23 30.54 -25.21 -15.28
CA ARG A 23 31.81 -25.57 -15.93
C ARG A 23 32.01 -24.81 -17.24
N VAL A 24 31.06 -24.89 -18.17
CA VAL A 24 31.19 -24.37 -19.54
C VAL A 24 31.07 -22.85 -19.59
N ALA A 25 30.00 -22.30 -19.02
CA ALA A 25 29.74 -20.86 -19.08
C ALA A 25 30.57 -20.09 -18.05
N LEU A 26 30.42 -20.41 -16.77
CA LEU A 26 31.00 -19.58 -15.71
C LEU A 26 32.53 -19.75 -15.60
N LEU A 27 33.04 -20.98 -15.57
CA LEU A 27 34.48 -21.25 -15.43
C LEU A 27 35.25 -21.18 -16.76
N GLU A 28 34.77 -21.83 -17.82
CA GLU A 28 35.46 -21.83 -19.13
C GLU A 28 35.15 -20.60 -20.00
N GLY A 29 34.12 -19.80 -19.69
CA GLY A 29 33.73 -18.61 -20.47
C GLY A 29 33.05 -18.91 -21.81
N LYS A 30 32.58 -20.15 -22.02
CA LYS A 30 32.10 -20.67 -23.32
C LYS A 30 30.59 -20.74 -23.39
N SER A 31 30.07 -20.71 -24.62
CA SER A 31 28.66 -20.97 -24.92
C SER A 31 28.24 -22.39 -24.52
N LEU A 32 26.98 -22.50 -24.07
CA LEU A 32 26.29 -23.76 -23.82
C LEU A 32 25.79 -24.44 -25.11
N PHE A 33 25.45 -23.67 -26.14
CA PHE A 33 24.77 -24.17 -27.34
C PHE A 33 25.54 -23.96 -28.66
N LEU A 34 26.57 -23.12 -28.70
CA LEU A 34 27.39 -22.93 -29.90
C LEU A 34 28.43 -24.06 -30.08
N PRO A 35 28.58 -24.60 -31.31
CA PRO A 35 29.52 -25.68 -31.57
C PRO A 35 30.98 -25.22 -31.41
N GLY A 36 31.87 -26.17 -31.09
CA GLY A 36 33.32 -25.91 -31.01
C GLY A 36 33.79 -25.20 -29.74
N GLY A 37 32.91 -24.88 -28.79
CA GLY A 37 33.29 -24.26 -27.51
C GLY A 37 33.69 -22.79 -27.65
N VAL A 38 32.94 -22.04 -28.47
CA VAL A 38 33.09 -20.60 -28.67
C VAL A 38 33.00 -19.85 -27.33
N SER A 39 33.95 -18.94 -27.08
CA SER A 39 33.88 -17.99 -25.96
C SER A 39 32.67 -17.06 -26.12
N LEU A 40 31.82 -17.01 -25.10
CA LEU A 40 30.55 -16.29 -25.13
C LEU A 40 30.23 -15.62 -23.79
N TRP A 41 30.57 -16.28 -22.67
CA TRP A 41 30.40 -15.75 -21.31
C TRP A 41 31.62 -14.93 -20.91
N THR A 42 31.88 -13.87 -21.67
CA THR A 42 33.02 -12.96 -21.53
C THR A 42 32.52 -11.51 -21.47
N PRO A 43 33.23 -10.58 -20.77
CA PRO A 43 32.74 -9.21 -20.55
C PRO A 43 32.30 -8.47 -21.82
N ASP A 44 33.06 -8.64 -22.91
CA ASP A 44 32.82 -8.04 -24.24
C ASP A 44 31.45 -8.39 -24.85
N ARG A 45 30.80 -9.46 -24.36
CA ARG A 45 29.46 -9.87 -24.79
C ARG A 45 28.36 -9.40 -23.84
N PHE A 46 28.71 -8.98 -22.63
CA PHE A 46 27.79 -8.35 -21.68
C PHE A 46 27.64 -6.84 -21.90
N GLU A 47 28.67 -6.12 -22.35
CA GLU A 47 28.56 -4.66 -22.56
C GLU A 47 27.36 -4.25 -23.46
N PRO A 48 27.13 -4.86 -24.64
CA PRO A 48 25.96 -4.53 -25.47
C PRO A 48 24.62 -4.90 -24.83
N LEU A 49 24.61 -5.88 -23.91
CA LEU A 49 23.41 -6.23 -23.13
C LEU A 49 23.14 -5.22 -22.02
N VAL A 50 24.19 -4.63 -21.44
CA VAL A 50 24.03 -3.52 -20.49
C VAL A 50 23.47 -2.31 -21.24
N GLU A 51 24.13 -1.89 -22.31
CA GLU A 51 23.73 -0.73 -23.11
C GLU A 51 22.31 -0.86 -23.65
N HIS A 52 22.02 -1.90 -24.45
CA HIS A 52 20.75 -1.98 -25.20
C HIS A 52 19.57 -2.58 -24.41
N TYR A 53 19.78 -3.13 -23.19
CA TYR A 53 18.70 -3.75 -22.43
C TYR A 53 18.65 -3.41 -20.93
N VAL A 54 19.78 -3.20 -20.25
CA VAL A 54 19.78 -2.79 -18.84
C VAL A 54 19.56 -1.29 -18.69
N GLU A 55 20.27 -0.50 -19.49
CA GLU A 55 20.24 0.97 -19.44
C GLU A 55 19.15 1.53 -20.35
N ASN A 56 19.03 1.02 -21.57
CA ASN A 56 17.98 1.41 -22.53
C ASN A 56 16.74 0.50 -22.50
N LEU A 57 16.32 0.07 -21.30
CA LEU A 57 15.19 -0.84 -21.12
C LEU A 57 13.86 -0.22 -21.60
N ILE A 58 13.22 -0.84 -22.60
CA ILE A 58 11.93 -0.35 -23.14
C ILE A 58 10.78 -0.68 -22.16
N LEU A 59 10.44 0.29 -21.30
CA LEU A 59 9.32 0.19 -20.37
C LEU A 59 7.97 0.72 -20.92
N SER A 60 7.95 1.33 -22.10
CA SER A 60 6.70 1.84 -22.74
C SER A 60 5.75 0.70 -23.15
N ASN A 61 4.46 0.99 -23.35
CA ASN A 61 3.50 -0.02 -23.80
C ASN A 61 3.31 -0.04 -25.33
N ASP A 62 3.84 0.96 -26.04
CA ASP A 62 3.61 1.23 -27.46
C ASP A 62 4.12 0.11 -28.39
N VAL A 63 5.09 -0.68 -27.91
CA VAL A 63 5.67 -1.82 -28.64
C VAL A 63 4.95 -3.14 -28.26
N GLY A 64 4.08 -3.13 -27.25
CA GLY A 64 3.38 -4.30 -26.72
C GLY A 64 4.12 -4.99 -25.56
N GLY A 65 3.98 -6.31 -25.46
CA GLY A 65 4.52 -7.11 -24.35
C GLY A 65 6.04 -7.26 -24.36
N PHE A 66 6.60 -7.91 -23.34
CA PHE A 66 8.04 -8.20 -23.18
C PHE A 66 8.68 -8.72 -24.48
N TRP A 67 8.10 -9.76 -25.10
CA TRP A 67 8.61 -10.38 -26.31
C TRP A 67 8.71 -9.43 -27.50
N ASN A 68 7.70 -8.57 -27.70
CA ASN A 68 7.68 -7.62 -28.82
C ASN A 68 8.75 -6.53 -28.69
N LYS A 69 9.25 -6.28 -27.48
CA LYS A 69 10.26 -5.26 -27.19
C LYS A 69 11.68 -5.74 -27.42
N LEU A 70 11.94 -7.04 -27.30
CA LEU A 70 13.29 -7.59 -27.45
C LEU A 70 13.92 -7.33 -28.84
N PRO A 71 13.18 -7.37 -29.97
CA PRO A 71 13.71 -6.99 -31.29
C PRO A 71 14.28 -5.57 -31.36
N PHE A 72 13.82 -4.65 -30.52
CA PHE A 72 14.26 -3.25 -30.47
C PHE A 72 15.38 -3.00 -29.44
N GLN A 73 15.81 -4.04 -28.73
CA GLN A 73 16.86 -3.99 -27.69
C GLN A 73 17.96 -5.00 -28.04
N ILE A 74 17.73 -6.28 -27.76
CA ILE A 74 18.64 -7.38 -28.06
C ILE A 74 18.69 -7.69 -29.57
N GLY A 75 17.56 -7.51 -30.26
CA GLY A 75 17.50 -7.56 -31.72
C GLY A 75 18.04 -6.29 -32.40
N HIS A 76 18.35 -5.21 -31.66
CA HIS A 76 18.79 -3.94 -32.24
C HIS A 76 20.03 -4.13 -33.13
N VAL A 77 20.15 -3.35 -34.22
CA VAL A 77 21.20 -3.55 -35.23
C VAL A 77 22.62 -3.40 -34.67
N GLU A 78 22.78 -2.59 -33.63
CA GLU A 78 24.06 -2.36 -32.94
C GLU A 78 24.40 -3.43 -31.90
N CYS A 79 23.41 -4.16 -31.38
CA CYS A 79 23.67 -5.29 -30.46
C CYS A 79 24.24 -6.49 -31.25
N PRO A 80 25.45 -6.99 -30.96
CA PRO A 80 26.03 -8.12 -31.69
C PRO A 80 25.20 -9.41 -31.58
N GLY A 81 25.30 -10.28 -32.58
CA GLY A 81 24.60 -11.56 -32.60
C GLY A 81 24.99 -12.46 -31.42
N GLU A 82 26.27 -12.49 -31.07
CA GLU A 82 26.78 -13.27 -29.95
C GLU A 82 26.27 -12.73 -28.60
N SER A 83 26.07 -11.41 -28.48
CA SER A 83 25.42 -10.84 -27.29
C SER A 83 23.95 -11.29 -27.20
N ALA A 84 23.23 -11.32 -28.33
CA ALA A 84 21.87 -11.86 -28.37
C ALA A 84 21.82 -13.36 -28.02
N ALA A 85 22.79 -14.16 -28.47
CA ALA A 85 22.94 -15.56 -28.07
C ALA A 85 23.22 -15.69 -26.56
N LEU A 86 24.12 -14.88 -26.00
CA LEU A 86 24.38 -14.84 -24.56
C LEU A 86 23.11 -14.49 -23.76
N PHE A 87 22.30 -13.53 -24.21
CA PHE A 87 21.02 -13.19 -23.58
C PHE A 87 20.04 -14.37 -23.59
N ALA A 88 20.07 -15.20 -24.63
CA ALA A 88 19.30 -16.43 -24.70
C ALA A 88 19.78 -17.48 -23.68
N GLU A 89 21.10 -17.65 -23.49
CA GLU A 89 21.66 -18.52 -22.46
C GLU A 89 21.37 -18.03 -21.03
N ILE A 90 21.36 -16.70 -20.81
CA ILE A 90 20.91 -16.08 -19.56
C ILE A 90 19.42 -16.39 -19.32
N PHE A 91 18.56 -16.26 -20.33
CA PHE A 91 17.15 -16.63 -20.23
C PHE A 91 16.95 -18.11 -19.88
N TRP A 92 17.75 -19.01 -20.46
CA TRP A 92 17.71 -20.43 -20.12
C TRP A 92 17.98 -20.67 -18.62
N ILE A 93 19.08 -20.13 -18.06
CA ILE A 93 19.39 -20.36 -16.63
C ILE A 93 18.40 -19.67 -15.68
N VAL A 94 17.93 -18.46 -16.01
CA VAL A 94 16.93 -17.69 -15.22
C VAL A 94 15.58 -18.41 -15.13
N THR A 95 15.26 -19.25 -16.12
CA THR A 95 13.97 -19.95 -16.22
C THR A 95 14.06 -21.44 -15.90
N LEU A 96 15.26 -22.03 -15.91
CA LEU A 96 15.53 -23.45 -15.70
C LEU A 96 14.76 -24.03 -14.50
N ALA A 97 14.94 -23.46 -13.30
CA ALA A 97 14.33 -23.95 -12.06
C ALA A 97 12.80 -23.79 -11.95
N SER A 98 12.16 -22.97 -12.81
CA SER A 98 10.75 -22.65 -12.66
C SER A 98 9.86 -23.82 -13.10
N SER A 99 9.09 -24.41 -12.18
CA SER A 99 7.97 -25.30 -12.54
C SER A 99 6.68 -24.52 -12.84
N SER A 100 6.71 -23.18 -12.76
CA SER A 100 5.58 -22.29 -13.05
C SER A 100 5.61 -21.73 -14.48
N MET A 101 6.55 -22.19 -15.30
CA MET A 101 6.58 -21.98 -16.75
C MET A 101 6.75 -23.34 -17.41
N THR A 102 5.96 -23.62 -18.45
CA THR A 102 5.96 -24.93 -19.11
C THR A 102 7.24 -25.13 -19.93
N VAL A 103 7.58 -26.38 -20.21
CA VAL A 103 8.73 -26.72 -21.07
C VAL A 103 8.61 -26.10 -22.47
N PRO A 104 7.46 -26.19 -23.18
CA PRO A 104 7.31 -25.52 -24.48
C PRO A 104 7.55 -24.01 -24.41
N THR A 105 7.03 -23.31 -23.41
CA THR A 105 7.24 -21.85 -23.27
C THR A 105 8.70 -21.48 -22.95
N LYS A 106 9.46 -22.35 -22.27
CA LYS A 106 10.91 -22.16 -22.10
C LYS A 106 11.65 -22.29 -23.44
N ILE A 107 11.33 -23.31 -24.23
CA ILE A 107 11.97 -23.58 -25.52
C ILE A 107 11.60 -22.50 -26.54
N GLU A 108 10.31 -22.16 -26.66
CA GLU A 108 9.79 -21.09 -27.52
C GLU A 108 10.43 -19.73 -27.17
N GLY A 109 10.53 -19.40 -25.89
CA GLY A 109 11.18 -18.18 -25.43
C GLY A 109 12.68 -18.14 -25.77
N LEU A 110 13.39 -19.26 -25.57
CA LEU A 110 14.80 -19.40 -25.94
C LEU A 110 15.00 -19.23 -27.45
N GLN A 111 14.22 -19.95 -28.27
CA GLN A 111 14.24 -19.88 -29.73
C GLN A 111 13.90 -18.48 -30.25
N THR A 112 12.94 -17.79 -29.64
CA THR A 112 12.55 -16.42 -30.00
C THR A 112 13.72 -15.44 -29.84
N ILE A 113 14.50 -15.58 -28.76
CA ILE A 113 15.71 -14.77 -28.55
C ILE A 113 16.82 -15.21 -29.51
N TRP A 114 17.04 -16.52 -29.66
CA TRP A 114 18.11 -17.07 -30.50
C TRP A 114 17.94 -16.72 -31.99
N ALA A 115 16.71 -16.61 -32.49
CA ALA A 115 16.44 -16.13 -33.85
C ALA A 115 16.98 -14.69 -34.10
N MET A 116 17.07 -13.86 -33.06
CA MET A 116 17.69 -12.53 -33.15
C MET A 116 19.21 -12.61 -33.29
N ALA A 117 19.84 -13.67 -32.77
CA ALA A 117 21.26 -13.97 -32.97
C ALA A 117 21.51 -14.58 -34.35
N GLU A 118 20.67 -15.54 -34.78
CA GLU A 118 20.74 -16.18 -36.10
C GLU A 118 20.67 -15.17 -37.24
N SER A 119 19.77 -14.18 -37.14
CA SER A 119 19.67 -13.09 -38.13
C SER A 119 20.93 -12.22 -38.25
N LYS A 120 21.87 -12.36 -37.32
CA LYS A 120 23.17 -11.65 -37.25
C LYS A 120 24.36 -12.58 -37.51
N GLY A 121 24.13 -13.77 -38.06
CA GLY A 121 25.17 -14.70 -38.50
C GLY A 121 25.64 -15.73 -37.46
N VAL A 122 24.98 -15.79 -36.30
CA VAL A 122 25.22 -16.86 -35.31
C VAL A 122 24.64 -18.19 -35.82
N PRO A 123 25.31 -19.34 -35.63
CA PRO A 123 24.76 -20.65 -35.96
C PRO A 123 23.37 -20.92 -35.35
N VAL A 124 22.57 -21.71 -36.07
CA VAL A 124 21.24 -22.14 -35.64
C VAL A 124 21.29 -22.87 -34.29
N LEU A 125 20.29 -22.67 -33.44
CA LEU A 125 20.22 -23.36 -32.15
C LEU A 125 20.12 -24.88 -32.34
N ASP A 126 21.07 -25.63 -31.76
CA ASP A 126 20.96 -27.10 -31.69
C ASP A 126 19.88 -27.51 -30.67
N THR A 127 18.66 -27.71 -31.18
CA THR A 127 17.51 -28.18 -30.40
C THR A 127 17.65 -29.63 -29.92
N SER A 128 18.66 -30.38 -30.39
CA SER A 128 18.99 -31.72 -29.89
C SER A 128 19.96 -31.72 -28.68
N SER A 129 20.41 -30.53 -28.25
CA SER A 129 21.28 -30.37 -27.08
C SER A 129 20.66 -31.00 -25.82
N PRO A 130 21.42 -31.81 -25.04
CA PRO A 130 20.95 -32.38 -23.77
C PRO A 130 20.48 -31.35 -22.74
N LEU A 131 20.93 -30.10 -22.85
CA LEU A 131 20.51 -28.99 -21.99
C LEU A 131 19.07 -28.52 -22.28
N LEU A 132 18.45 -29.03 -23.35
CA LEU A 132 17.05 -28.81 -23.73
C LEU A 132 16.17 -30.05 -23.51
N ASP A 133 16.67 -31.09 -22.82
CA ASP A 133 15.86 -32.26 -22.45
C ASP A 133 14.63 -31.84 -21.62
N ASP A 134 13.44 -32.18 -22.12
CA ASP A 134 12.16 -31.85 -21.50
C ASP A 134 12.11 -32.15 -19.99
N ARG A 135 12.76 -33.22 -19.54
CA ARG A 135 12.75 -33.67 -18.14
C ARG A 135 13.61 -32.78 -17.26
N ALA A 136 14.73 -32.27 -17.77
CA ALA A 136 15.56 -31.26 -17.10
C ALA A 136 14.85 -29.90 -17.04
N LEU A 137 14.09 -29.56 -18.08
CA LEU A 137 13.34 -28.30 -18.19
C LEU A 137 12.03 -28.24 -17.38
N ARG A 138 11.56 -29.33 -16.76
CA ARG A 138 10.36 -29.29 -15.87
C ARG A 138 10.51 -28.38 -14.65
N GLY A 139 11.74 -28.03 -14.29
CA GLY A 139 12.07 -27.16 -13.16
C GLY A 139 12.35 -27.89 -11.87
N LEU A 140 12.39 -27.17 -10.77
CA LEU A 140 12.62 -27.69 -9.42
C LEU A 140 11.55 -27.19 -8.44
N GLY A 141 11.00 -26.00 -8.64
CA GLY A 141 10.03 -25.41 -7.70
C GLY A 141 9.22 -24.28 -8.32
N SER A 142 8.09 -23.94 -7.68
CA SER A 142 7.22 -22.87 -8.17
C SER A 142 7.83 -21.50 -7.88
N THR A 143 8.05 -20.74 -8.95
CA THR A 143 8.38 -19.31 -8.87
C THR A 143 7.13 -18.42 -8.79
N LYS A 144 5.93 -18.99 -8.95
CA LYS A 144 4.61 -18.32 -8.98
C LYS A 144 4.42 -17.38 -10.19
N PRO A 145 3.17 -17.06 -10.59
CA PRO A 145 2.92 -16.19 -11.77
C PRO A 145 3.59 -14.82 -11.72
N GLY A 146 3.81 -14.26 -10.51
CA GLY A 146 4.50 -12.98 -10.32
C GLY A 146 5.92 -12.97 -10.89
N TYR A 147 6.67 -14.07 -10.80
CA TYR A 147 8.02 -14.16 -11.36
C TYR A 147 8.00 -14.04 -12.88
N ASN A 148 7.06 -14.72 -13.55
CA ASN A 148 6.92 -14.67 -15.00
C ASN A 148 6.49 -13.25 -15.46
N ILE A 149 5.64 -12.55 -14.69
CA ILE A 149 5.24 -11.16 -14.97
C ILE A 149 6.42 -10.18 -14.86
N TYR A 150 7.33 -10.40 -13.91
CA TYR A 150 8.53 -9.58 -13.69
C TYR A 150 9.80 -10.19 -14.29
N LEU A 151 9.68 -11.16 -15.22
CA LEU A 151 10.82 -11.89 -15.79
C LEU A 151 11.83 -10.95 -16.46
N TRP A 152 11.35 -9.90 -17.13
CA TRP A 152 12.19 -8.83 -17.69
C TRP A 152 13.08 -8.17 -16.64
N ASN A 153 12.58 -7.97 -15.42
CA ASN A 153 13.33 -7.32 -14.35
C ASN A 153 14.35 -8.28 -13.73
N GLU A 154 14.02 -9.57 -13.65
CA GLU A 154 14.97 -10.61 -13.22
C GLU A 154 16.08 -10.84 -14.28
N LEU A 155 15.78 -10.68 -15.57
CA LEU A 155 16.78 -10.70 -16.65
C LEU A 155 17.74 -9.49 -16.58
N VAL A 156 17.23 -8.29 -16.27
CA VAL A 156 18.08 -7.09 -16.03
C VAL A 156 19.06 -7.35 -14.87
N TYR A 157 18.57 -7.92 -13.77
CA TYR A 157 19.43 -8.30 -12.65
C TYR A 157 20.43 -9.41 -13.04
N ALA A 158 20.00 -10.41 -13.83
CA ALA A 158 20.89 -11.47 -14.31
C ALA A 158 22.02 -10.97 -15.22
N VAL A 159 21.74 -10.02 -16.13
CA VAL A 159 22.76 -9.41 -17.01
C VAL A 159 23.82 -8.68 -16.17
N ARG A 160 23.40 -7.84 -15.20
CA ARG A 160 24.33 -7.15 -14.29
C ARG A 160 25.17 -8.14 -13.47
N LEU A 161 24.51 -9.15 -12.90
CA LEU A 161 25.13 -10.18 -12.06
C LEU A 161 26.19 -10.99 -12.82
N PHE A 162 25.84 -11.50 -14.00
CA PHE A 162 26.75 -12.34 -14.77
C PHE A 162 27.84 -11.55 -15.49
N LYS A 163 27.62 -10.25 -15.79
CA LYS A 163 28.70 -9.34 -16.19
C LYS A 163 29.75 -9.21 -15.09
N ASP A 164 29.33 -8.84 -13.88
CA ASP A 164 30.24 -8.69 -12.74
C ASP A 164 30.99 -10.00 -12.41
N PHE A 165 30.38 -11.16 -12.64
CA PHE A 165 31.04 -12.46 -12.55
C PHE A 165 32.08 -12.68 -13.68
N ALA A 166 31.73 -12.34 -14.92
CA ALA A 166 32.61 -12.47 -16.08
C ALA A 166 33.83 -11.53 -16.02
N GLU A 167 33.73 -10.40 -15.31
CA GLU A 167 34.85 -9.48 -15.07
C GLU A 167 35.88 -10.01 -14.05
N LYS A 168 35.53 -11.04 -13.27
CA LYS A 168 36.45 -11.68 -12.31
C LYS A 168 37.46 -12.59 -13.01
N ASP A 169 38.65 -12.72 -12.43
CA ASP A 169 39.65 -13.69 -12.89
C ASP A 169 39.24 -15.14 -12.56
N LEU A 170 39.89 -16.13 -13.18
CA LEU A 170 39.54 -17.54 -13.01
C LEU A 170 39.63 -18.02 -11.54
N ALA A 171 40.60 -17.54 -10.76
CA ALA A 171 40.76 -17.93 -9.37
C ALA A 171 39.64 -17.34 -8.49
N GLN A 172 39.26 -16.08 -8.74
CA GLN A 172 38.11 -15.43 -8.11
C GLN A 172 36.80 -16.14 -8.45
N ARG A 173 36.56 -16.49 -9.73
CA ARG A 173 35.39 -17.27 -10.17
C ARG A 173 35.34 -18.65 -9.52
N GLN A 174 36.48 -19.35 -9.43
CA GLN A 174 36.59 -20.65 -8.76
C GLN A 174 36.29 -20.55 -7.27
N ALA A 175 36.88 -19.58 -6.56
CA ALA A 175 36.62 -19.35 -5.14
C ALA A 175 35.13 -19.06 -4.87
N LEU A 176 34.54 -18.19 -5.68
CA LEU A 176 33.14 -17.80 -5.57
C LEU A 176 32.15 -18.93 -5.90
N LEU A 177 32.51 -19.88 -6.78
CA LEU A 177 31.71 -21.07 -7.05
C LEU A 177 32.00 -22.25 -6.10
N ALA A 178 33.02 -22.14 -5.25
CA ALA A 178 33.36 -23.13 -4.23
C ALA A 178 32.75 -22.80 -2.86
N ASP A 179 32.58 -21.52 -2.51
CA ASP A 179 31.94 -21.08 -1.27
C ASP A 179 30.47 -20.65 -1.49
N PRO A 180 29.47 -21.43 -1.03
CA PRO A 180 28.05 -21.11 -1.16
C PRO A 180 27.67 -19.79 -0.49
N TRP A 181 28.36 -19.40 0.58
CA TRP A 181 28.02 -18.24 1.36
C TRP A 181 28.64 -16.97 0.79
N ALA A 182 29.89 -17.04 0.34
CA ALA A 182 30.49 -15.94 -0.42
C ALA A 182 29.69 -15.66 -1.71
N PHE A 183 29.19 -16.71 -2.38
CA PHE A 183 28.27 -16.57 -3.52
C PHE A 183 26.99 -15.82 -3.15
N GLY A 184 26.35 -16.20 -2.02
CA GLY A 184 25.18 -15.50 -1.51
C GLY A 184 25.45 -14.03 -1.14
N GLU A 185 26.54 -13.75 -0.44
CA GLU A 185 26.91 -12.39 -0.01
C GLU A 185 27.22 -11.49 -1.22
N TRP A 186 27.90 -12.04 -2.23
CA TRP A 186 28.14 -11.39 -3.52
C TRP A 186 26.83 -11.06 -4.26
N MET A 187 25.92 -12.03 -4.39
CA MET A 187 24.61 -11.79 -5.01
C MET A 187 23.78 -10.76 -4.24
N GLU A 188 23.77 -10.80 -2.90
CA GLU A 188 23.04 -9.83 -2.06
C GLU A 188 23.61 -8.41 -2.18
N GLY A 189 24.91 -8.28 -2.49
CA GLY A 189 25.55 -6.99 -2.78
C GLY A 189 25.14 -6.33 -4.11
N ILE A 190 24.76 -7.13 -5.12
CA ILE A 190 24.30 -6.65 -6.43
C ILE A 190 22.78 -6.44 -6.46
N ASP A 191 22.02 -7.10 -5.56
CA ASP A 191 20.57 -6.89 -5.42
C ASP A 191 20.24 -5.59 -4.65
N GLU A 192 20.19 -4.48 -5.39
CA GLU A 192 19.71 -3.17 -4.92
C GLU A 192 18.36 -3.21 -4.19
N THR A 193 17.45 -4.14 -4.53
CA THR A 193 16.11 -4.21 -3.95
C THR A 193 16.01 -5.14 -2.74
N LYS A 194 17.06 -5.93 -2.47
CA LYS A 194 17.17 -6.99 -1.43
C LYS A 194 15.95 -7.92 -1.35
N SER A 195 15.28 -8.09 -2.49
CA SER A 195 13.97 -8.76 -2.58
C SER A 195 13.80 -9.57 -3.87
N ARG A 196 14.85 -9.67 -4.71
CA ARG A 196 14.85 -10.45 -5.95
C ARG A 196 14.56 -11.92 -5.68
N GLN A 197 13.78 -12.53 -6.55
CA GLN A 197 13.46 -13.95 -6.43
C GLN A 197 14.52 -14.81 -7.12
N LEU A 198 15.13 -14.30 -8.20
CA LEU A 198 16.25 -14.95 -8.89
C LEU A 198 17.44 -15.22 -7.95
N TYR A 199 17.63 -14.40 -6.91
CA TYR A 199 18.62 -14.65 -5.84
C TYR A 199 18.48 -16.05 -5.25
N HIS A 200 17.28 -16.40 -4.75
CA HIS A 200 17.06 -17.70 -4.10
C HIS A 200 17.04 -18.85 -5.11
N VAL A 201 16.66 -18.58 -6.36
CA VAL A 201 16.70 -19.55 -7.47
C VAL A 201 18.14 -19.95 -7.77
N LEU A 202 19.03 -18.97 -8.00
CA LEU A 202 20.43 -19.24 -8.34
C LEU A 202 21.21 -19.83 -7.15
N CYS A 203 21.01 -19.32 -5.93
CA CYS A 203 21.65 -19.92 -4.74
C CYS A 203 21.30 -21.41 -4.61
N HIS A 204 20.03 -21.78 -4.76
CA HIS A 204 19.62 -23.19 -4.72
C HIS A 204 20.10 -24.00 -5.93
N LEU A 205 20.02 -23.49 -7.16
CA LEU A 205 20.53 -24.20 -8.35
C LEU A 205 22.02 -24.49 -8.21
N MET A 206 22.82 -23.49 -7.79
CA MET A 206 24.27 -23.63 -7.66
C MET A 206 24.66 -24.49 -6.45
N PHE A 207 23.93 -24.41 -5.34
CA PHE A 207 24.30 -25.03 -4.06
C PHE A 207 23.07 -25.72 -3.42
N PRO A 208 22.57 -26.81 -4.02
CA PRO A 208 21.29 -27.42 -3.63
C PRO A 208 21.37 -28.28 -2.37
N ASP A 209 22.54 -28.45 -1.75
CA ASP A 209 22.65 -29.03 -0.41
C ASP A 209 22.64 -27.96 0.67
N GLU A 210 23.14 -26.76 0.39
CA GLU A 210 23.35 -25.70 1.36
C GLU A 210 22.19 -24.70 1.40
N PHE A 211 21.57 -24.42 0.25
CA PHE A 211 20.40 -23.55 0.17
C PHE A 211 19.12 -24.34 -0.06
N GLU A 212 18.11 -24.04 0.77
CA GLU A 212 16.78 -24.61 0.65
C GLU A 212 16.05 -24.14 -0.62
N ARG A 213 15.29 -25.05 -1.24
CA ARG A 213 14.44 -24.91 -2.45
C ARG A 213 13.23 -23.97 -2.28
N VAL A 214 13.40 -22.87 -1.56
CA VAL A 214 12.35 -21.88 -1.30
C VAL A 214 12.70 -20.60 -2.05
N PHE A 215 12.13 -20.45 -3.25
CA PHE A 215 12.50 -19.36 -4.15
C PHE A 215 11.95 -17.99 -3.74
N SER A 216 10.86 -17.91 -2.98
CA SER A 216 10.27 -16.62 -2.58
C SER A 216 10.84 -16.10 -1.27
N GLU A 217 11.39 -14.89 -1.28
CA GLU A 217 11.87 -14.16 -0.08
C GLU A 217 10.83 -14.16 1.04
N LYS A 218 9.56 -13.83 0.74
CA LYS A 218 8.45 -13.89 1.72
C LYS A 218 8.27 -15.29 2.31
N THR A 219 8.32 -16.35 1.49
CA THR A 219 8.14 -17.73 1.96
C THR A 219 9.35 -18.21 2.77
N LYS A 220 10.58 -17.86 2.36
CA LYS A 220 11.82 -18.22 3.07
C LYS A 220 11.94 -17.48 4.41
N SER A 221 11.54 -16.21 4.44
CA SER A 221 11.35 -15.43 5.67
C SER A 221 10.24 -15.96 6.58
N ALA A 222 9.15 -16.52 6.02
CA ALA A 222 8.09 -17.15 6.83
C ALA A 222 8.57 -18.48 7.44
N LEU A 223 9.23 -19.33 6.63
CA LEU A 223 9.82 -20.58 7.06
C LEU A 223 10.81 -20.37 8.21
N ALA A 224 11.73 -19.40 8.08
CA ALA A 224 12.72 -19.11 9.12
C ALA A 224 12.11 -18.64 10.45
N ARG A 225 10.87 -18.12 10.45
CA ARG A 225 10.12 -17.75 11.67
C ARG A 225 9.34 -18.91 12.29
N HIS A 226 9.29 -20.08 11.65
CA HIS A 226 8.52 -21.22 12.16
C HIS A 226 9.11 -21.73 13.50
N PRO A 227 8.33 -21.79 14.60
CA PRO A 227 8.86 -22.12 15.94
C PRO A 227 9.67 -23.42 15.98
N ASP A 228 9.16 -24.47 15.32
CA ASP A 228 9.78 -25.80 15.25
C ASP A 228 11.21 -25.83 14.68
N LEU A 229 11.64 -24.79 13.95
CA LEU A 229 13.01 -24.70 13.46
C LEU A 229 13.98 -24.17 14.52
N GLY A 230 13.51 -23.47 15.55
CA GLY A 230 14.36 -22.94 16.63
C GLY A 230 15.40 -21.91 16.15
N ILE A 231 15.12 -21.17 15.08
CA ILE A 231 16.05 -20.17 14.52
C ILE A 231 16.00 -18.88 15.34
N ALA A 232 17.17 -18.33 15.68
CA ALA A 232 17.27 -17.10 16.46
C ALA A 232 16.89 -15.86 15.62
N ARG A 233 16.13 -14.91 16.21
CA ARG A 233 15.67 -13.68 15.53
C ARG A 233 16.81 -12.86 14.88
N ALA A 234 18.02 -12.88 15.47
CA ALA A 234 19.19 -12.18 14.92
C ALA A 234 19.60 -12.71 13.53
N ALA A 235 19.53 -14.02 13.31
CA ALA A 235 19.87 -14.65 12.04
C ALA A 235 18.84 -14.36 10.94
N MET A 236 17.62 -13.91 11.28
CA MET A 236 16.54 -13.69 10.30
C MET A 236 16.65 -12.36 9.52
N ARG A 237 17.55 -11.45 9.92
CA ARG A 237 17.62 -10.07 9.40
C ARG A 237 18.22 -9.95 8.00
N HIS A 238 19.15 -10.83 7.64
CA HIS A 238 19.91 -10.80 6.38
C HIS A 238 19.81 -12.16 5.70
N ARG A 239 19.97 -12.21 4.37
CA ARG A 239 19.65 -13.43 3.60
C ARG A 239 20.59 -14.57 3.94
N VAL A 240 21.90 -14.34 3.87
CA VAL A 240 22.90 -15.40 4.10
C VAL A 240 22.90 -15.97 5.54
N PRO A 241 22.87 -15.16 6.61
CA PRO A 241 22.69 -15.69 7.98
C PRO A 241 21.41 -16.51 8.17
N ARG A 242 20.32 -16.14 7.49
CA ARG A 242 19.05 -16.87 7.52
C ARG A 242 19.14 -18.19 6.78
N ASP A 243 19.77 -18.21 5.60
CA ASP A 243 19.99 -19.43 4.81
C ASP A 243 20.91 -20.41 5.57
N LYS A 244 21.99 -19.93 6.21
CA LYS A 244 22.82 -20.72 7.16
C LYS A 244 21.98 -21.33 8.29
N ALA A 245 21.12 -20.53 8.94
CA ALA A 245 20.29 -21.01 10.05
C ALA A 245 19.18 -22.00 9.62
N LEU A 246 18.67 -21.89 8.39
CA LEU A 246 17.77 -22.87 7.78
C LEU A 246 18.49 -24.19 7.52
N LEU A 247 19.70 -24.16 6.97
CA LEU A 247 20.53 -25.36 6.77
C LEU A 247 20.82 -26.06 8.10
N ASP A 248 21.20 -25.31 9.14
CA ASP A 248 21.42 -25.86 10.48
C ASP A 248 20.14 -26.49 11.07
N ALA A 249 18.98 -25.90 10.81
CA ALA A 249 17.69 -26.46 11.21
C ALA A 249 17.38 -27.76 10.46
N ARG A 250 17.65 -27.83 9.15
CA ARG A 250 17.50 -29.07 8.37
C ARG A 250 18.43 -30.16 8.90
N HIS A 251 19.70 -29.84 9.15
CA HIS A 251 20.65 -30.78 9.73
C HIS A 251 20.25 -31.26 11.13
N ARG A 252 19.54 -30.45 11.94
CA ARG A 252 18.95 -30.92 13.21
C ARG A 252 17.83 -31.91 12.97
N ILE A 253 16.92 -31.63 12.04
CA ILE A 253 15.78 -32.49 11.70
C ILE A 253 16.25 -33.82 11.08
N GLU A 254 17.23 -33.79 10.17
CA GLU A 254 17.83 -34.98 9.55
C GLU A 254 18.47 -35.92 10.58
N ARG A 255 19.08 -35.36 11.65
CA ARG A 255 19.64 -36.14 12.77
C ARG A 255 18.57 -36.78 13.65
N THR A 256 17.39 -36.17 13.78
CA THR A 256 16.27 -36.74 14.55
C THR A 256 15.40 -37.70 13.73
N HIS A 257 15.49 -37.65 12.40
CA HIS A 257 14.71 -38.47 11.46
C HIS A 257 15.61 -39.21 10.44
N PRO A 258 16.50 -40.11 10.89
CA PRO A 258 17.44 -40.80 10.02
C PRO A 258 16.73 -41.61 8.92
N GLY A 259 17.18 -41.45 7.69
CA GLY A 259 16.63 -42.13 6.51
C GLY A 259 15.41 -41.46 5.86
N GLN A 260 14.85 -40.39 6.44
CA GLN A 260 13.79 -39.62 5.82
C GLN A 260 14.34 -38.47 4.97
N VAL A 261 13.70 -38.22 3.81
CA VAL A 261 14.02 -37.07 2.95
C VAL A 261 13.33 -35.83 3.52
N ILE A 262 14.13 -34.89 4.03
CA ILE A 262 13.64 -33.63 4.59
C ILE A 262 13.54 -32.58 3.49
N ASP A 263 12.31 -32.12 3.24
CA ASP A 263 11.95 -31.01 2.35
C ASP A 263 10.84 -30.22 3.04
N TYR A 264 11.06 -28.93 3.28
CA TYR A 264 10.16 -28.09 4.08
C TYR A 264 8.74 -27.89 3.53
N PHE A 265 8.45 -28.33 2.30
CA PHE A 265 7.09 -28.36 1.76
C PHE A 265 6.32 -29.64 2.09
N THR A 266 7.01 -30.74 2.43
CA THR A 266 6.39 -32.07 2.64
C THR A 266 6.69 -32.64 4.02
N PHE A 267 7.90 -32.45 4.56
CA PHE A 267 8.30 -33.00 5.85
C PHE A 267 9.41 -32.17 6.55
N PRO A 268 9.15 -31.58 7.75
CA PRO A 268 7.82 -31.40 8.33
C PRO A 268 6.98 -30.48 7.43
N ASN A 269 5.66 -30.51 7.59
CA ASN A 269 4.74 -29.76 6.74
C ASN A 269 4.66 -28.27 7.13
N LEU A 270 5.80 -27.55 7.07
CA LEU A 270 5.97 -26.19 7.60
C LEU A 270 5.45 -25.08 6.66
N LEU A 271 5.10 -25.43 5.42
CA LEU A 271 4.72 -24.48 4.37
C LEU A 271 3.33 -24.72 3.72
N ARG A 272 2.59 -25.78 4.08
CA ARG A 272 1.13 -25.81 3.81
C ARG A 272 0.39 -25.07 4.92
N SER A 273 -0.54 -24.21 4.54
CA SER A 273 -1.64 -23.85 5.46
C SER A 273 -2.41 -25.12 5.85
N PRO A 274 -2.81 -25.27 7.13
CA PRO A 274 -3.88 -26.20 7.50
C PRO A 274 -5.12 -25.87 6.65
N ARG A 275 -5.80 -26.90 6.12
CA ARG A 275 -7.11 -26.69 5.50
C ARG A 275 -8.13 -26.44 6.61
N GLY A 276 -8.49 -25.17 6.80
CA GLY A 276 -9.60 -24.74 7.65
C GLY A 276 -9.22 -24.36 9.08
N SER A 277 -8.80 -23.11 9.28
CA SER A 277 -9.05 -22.34 10.51
C SER A 277 -8.70 -20.86 10.29
N VAL A 278 -9.34 -19.98 11.07
CA VAL A 278 -9.30 -18.51 10.94
C VAL A 278 -8.01 -17.94 11.57
N ALA A 279 -7.56 -16.77 11.08
CA ALA A 279 -6.36 -16.06 11.57
C ALA A 279 -6.55 -15.48 12.99
N PRO A 280 -5.46 -15.08 13.71
CA PRO A 280 -4.83 -13.77 13.43
C PRO A 280 -3.28 -13.71 13.60
N GLN A 281 -2.66 -12.64 13.12
CA GLN A 281 -1.29 -12.20 13.49
C GLN A 281 -1.16 -10.68 13.43
N SER A 282 -0.46 -10.11 14.42
CA SER A 282 0.41 -8.92 14.38
C SER A 282 0.97 -8.64 15.79
N PRO A 283 1.99 -7.77 16.01
CA PRO A 283 2.95 -7.19 15.07
C PRO A 283 4.43 -7.43 15.49
N MET A 284 5.39 -6.83 14.76
CA MET A 284 6.79 -6.64 15.20
C MET A 284 7.15 -5.15 15.27
N THR A 285 7.97 -4.78 16.25
CA THR A 285 8.44 -3.42 16.53
C THR A 285 9.57 -2.91 15.62
N THR A 286 9.67 -1.57 15.54
CA THR A 286 10.71 -0.75 14.90
C THR A 286 11.82 -0.36 15.94
N SER A 287 12.77 0.58 15.77
CA SER A 287 13.04 1.54 14.68
C SER A 287 14.53 1.76 14.31
N PRO A 288 15.21 2.91 14.57
CA PRO A 288 15.55 3.82 13.46
C PRO A 288 17.06 4.13 13.29
N VAL A 289 17.42 4.80 12.19
CA VAL A 289 18.67 5.57 12.05
C VAL A 289 18.42 6.86 11.25
N THR A 290 19.06 7.95 11.68
CA THR A 290 19.26 9.20 10.93
C THR A 290 20.77 9.56 11.02
N ASP A 291 21.34 10.57 10.36
CA ASP A 291 20.77 11.78 9.74
C ASP A 291 21.77 12.49 8.78
N PHE A 292 21.36 13.64 8.25
CA PHE A 292 22.18 14.82 7.90
C PHE A 292 23.21 14.86 6.74
N MET A 293 23.06 15.95 5.97
CA MET A 293 24.08 16.90 5.46
C MET A 293 24.86 16.66 4.14
N GLU A 294 24.53 17.50 3.14
CA GLU A 294 25.51 18.19 2.29
C GLU A 294 26.17 19.37 3.06
N PRO A 295 27.28 19.98 2.58
CA PRO A 295 27.09 21.19 1.75
C PRO A 295 28.15 21.47 0.63
N ALA A 296 27.64 22.03 -0.47
CA ALA A 296 28.14 23.17 -1.26
C ALA A 296 29.63 23.36 -1.67
N GLY A 297 29.83 23.71 -2.95
CA GLY A 297 31.05 24.36 -3.46
C GLY A 297 31.02 24.58 -4.99
N VAL A 298 30.55 25.73 -5.45
CA VAL A 298 30.39 26.08 -6.89
C VAL A 298 31.19 27.34 -7.25
N GLN A 299 31.92 27.30 -8.38
CA GLN A 299 32.11 28.39 -9.37
C GLN A 299 32.95 27.80 -10.52
N ALA A 300 32.53 27.66 -11.79
CA ALA A 300 31.70 28.45 -12.73
C ALA A 300 32.56 29.30 -13.68
N ASP A 301 32.36 29.12 -15.00
CA ASP A 301 32.45 30.17 -16.02
C ASP A 301 31.66 29.78 -17.29
N ASP A 302 30.47 30.37 -17.34
CA ASP A 302 29.60 30.79 -18.45
C ASP A 302 29.68 30.14 -19.87
N ALA A 303 28.61 29.43 -20.25
CA ALA A 303 28.14 29.31 -21.64
C ALA A 303 26.68 28.80 -21.72
N SER A 304 25.72 29.72 -21.93
CA SER A 304 24.28 29.48 -22.21
C SER A 304 23.50 28.64 -21.17
N GLU A 305 22.45 29.23 -20.56
CA GLU A 305 21.60 28.52 -19.58
C GLU A 305 20.99 27.23 -20.18
N PRO A 306 21.34 26.04 -19.66
CA PRO A 306 20.67 24.82 -20.06
C PRO A 306 19.28 24.80 -19.40
N VAL A 307 18.24 24.58 -20.21
CA VAL A 307 16.89 24.33 -19.68
C VAL A 307 16.94 23.06 -18.84
N VAL A 308 16.93 23.21 -17.52
CA VAL A 308 16.95 22.08 -16.59
C VAL A 308 15.66 21.28 -16.80
N PRO A 309 15.73 20.00 -17.19
CA PRO A 309 14.53 19.23 -17.52
C PRO A 309 13.64 19.13 -16.29
N TRP A 310 12.36 19.45 -16.47
CA TRP A 310 11.40 19.46 -15.37
C TRP A 310 11.29 18.07 -14.75
N ARG A 311 11.50 17.97 -13.44
CA ARG A 311 11.25 16.76 -12.67
C ARG A 311 9.84 16.83 -12.05
N PRO A 312 8.83 16.16 -12.64
CA PRO A 312 7.47 16.13 -12.10
C PRO A 312 7.42 15.30 -10.81
N ARG A 313 6.61 15.76 -9.84
CA ARG A 313 6.42 15.09 -8.55
C ARG A 313 4.95 14.79 -8.34
N ASN A 314 4.66 13.52 -8.05
CA ASN A 314 3.34 13.07 -7.63
C ASN A 314 3.44 12.57 -6.20
N ARG A 315 2.67 13.14 -5.27
CA ARG A 315 2.76 12.84 -3.83
C ARG A 315 1.38 12.64 -3.24
N ILE A 316 1.23 11.59 -2.44
CA ILE A 316 0.06 11.36 -1.59
C ILE A 316 0.54 11.42 -0.14
N PHE A 317 0.12 12.46 0.59
CA PHE A 317 0.23 12.54 2.04
C PHE A 317 -0.88 11.70 2.66
N PHE A 318 -0.52 10.67 3.43
CA PHE A 318 -1.49 9.74 4.00
C PHE A 318 -1.35 9.59 5.51
N GLY A 319 -2.40 9.13 6.17
CA GLY A 319 -2.38 8.80 7.59
C GLY A 319 -3.73 9.09 8.27
N PRO A 320 -3.77 9.01 9.61
CA PRO A 320 -5.01 9.15 10.39
C PRO A 320 -5.71 10.51 10.23
N PRO A 321 -7.02 10.60 10.49
CA PRO A 321 -7.75 11.87 10.52
C PRO A 321 -7.16 12.80 11.59
N GLY A 322 -7.07 14.09 11.27
CA GLY A 322 -6.53 15.11 12.18
C GLY A 322 -5.00 15.11 12.34
N SER A 323 -4.21 14.40 11.52
CA SER A 323 -2.74 14.41 11.58
C SER A 323 -2.06 15.61 10.89
N GLY A 324 -2.81 16.67 10.58
CA GLY A 324 -2.29 17.90 9.97
C GLY A 324 -2.13 17.89 8.44
N LYS A 325 -2.60 16.83 7.74
CA LYS A 325 -2.44 16.65 6.28
C LYS A 325 -2.97 17.82 5.45
N THR A 326 -4.21 18.24 5.70
CA THR A 326 -4.87 19.33 4.94
C THR A 326 -4.14 20.65 5.15
N THR A 327 -3.78 20.99 6.39
CA THR A 327 -2.96 22.17 6.72
C THR A 327 -1.60 22.12 6.03
N ALA A 328 -0.92 20.97 6.02
CA ALA A 328 0.34 20.81 5.30
C ALA A 328 0.17 20.98 3.77
N LEU A 329 -0.96 20.53 3.19
CA LEU A 329 -1.30 20.82 1.79
C LEU A 329 -1.50 22.32 1.55
N GLU A 330 -2.21 23.02 2.44
CA GLU A 330 -2.43 24.47 2.37
C GLU A 330 -1.13 25.26 2.49
N ASP A 331 -0.25 24.92 3.43
CA ASP A 331 1.08 25.52 3.58
C ASP A 331 1.98 25.27 2.36
N ILE A 332 1.88 24.10 1.73
CA ILE A 332 2.59 23.80 0.47
C ILE A 332 1.97 24.62 -0.68
N ARG A 333 0.65 24.77 -0.72
CA ARG A 333 -0.08 25.53 -1.75
C ARG A 333 0.22 27.03 -1.68
N ALA A 334 0.22 27.62 -0.49
CA ALA A 334 0.56 29.02 -0.27
C ALA A 334 1.98 29.33 -0.75
N ARG A 335 2.98 28.59 -0.26
CA ARG A 335 4.39 28.76 -0.65
C ARG A 335 4.64 28.57 -2.15
N ARG A 336 3.96 27.62 -2.79
CA ARG A 336 4.07 27.42 -4.25
C ARG A 336 3.46 28.61 -5.02
N TYR A 337 2.30 29.10 -4.58
CA TYR A 337 1.69 30.30 -5.17
C TYR A 337 2.57 31.54 -5.01
N GLU A 338 3.16 31.75 -3.83
CA GLU A 338 4.12 32.83 -3.55
C GLU A 338 5.40 32.70 -4.40
N ALA A 339 5.85 31.48 -4.67
CA ALA A 339 6.95 31.19 -5.60
C ALA A 339 6.58 31.37 -7.10
N GLY A 340 5.36 31.83 -7.41
CA GLY A 340 4.88 32.08 -8.77
C GLY A 340 4.34 30.85 -9.50
N GLU A 341 4.16 29.71 -8.82
CA GLU A 341 3.52 28.53 -9.43
C GLU A 341 2.03 28.76 -9.68
N ARG A 342 1.52 28.17 -10.77
CA ARG A 342 0.07 28.10 -11.01
C ARG A 342 -0.49 26.90 -10.25
N VAL A 343 -1.25 27.18 -9.19
CA VAL A 343 -1.87 26.15 -8.34
C VAL A 343 -3.37 26.00 -8.61
N MET A 344 -3.85 24.76 -8.58
CA MET A 344 -5.28 24.41 -8.63
C MET A 344 -5.59 23.45 -7.49
N PHE A 345 -6.80 23.49 -6.95
CA PHE A 345 -7.22 22.61 -5.85
C PHE A 345 -8.59 22.00 -6.16
N VAL A 346 -8.72 20.69 -5.94
CA VAL A 346 -9.96 19.92 -6.01
C VAL A 346 -10.07 19.00 -4.80
N SER A 347 -11.29 18.57 -4.46
CA SER A 347 -11.55 17.56 -3.44
C SER A 347 -12.37 16.44 -4.05
N PHE A 348 -11.96 15.19 -3.84
CA PHE A 348 -12.67 14.02 -4.36
C PHE A 348 -13.77 13.58 -3.41
N HIS A 349 -14.90 13.14 -3.98
CA HIS A 349 -16.06 12.62 -3.27
C HIS A 349 -16.62 11.38 -3.99
N PRO A 350 -17.46 10.54 -3.36
CA PRO A 350 -17.90 9.26 -3.95
C PRO A 350 -18.51 9.34 -5.35
N SER A 351 -19.20 10.44 -5.68
CA SER A 351 -19.79 10.68 -7.00
C SER A 351 -18.86 11.34 -8.03
N TYR A 352 -17.61 11.68 -7.66
CA TYR A 352 -16.69 12.44 -8.52
C TYR A 352 -16.18 11.53 -9.65
N SER A 353 -16.36 11.96 -10.90
CA SER A 353 -16.13 11.10 -12.07
C SER A 353 -15.09 11.65 -13.07
N TYR A 354 -14.85 10.91 -14.15
CA TYR A 354 -13.99 11.36 -15.25
C TYR A 354 -14.53 12.65 -15.87
N GLU A 355 -15.86 12.72 -16.00
CA GLU A 355 -16.61 13.83 -16.60
C GLU A 355 -16.50 15.13 -15.79
N ASP A 356 -16.15 15.04 -14.51
CA ASP A 356 -15.93 16.17 -13.61
C ASP A 356 -14.46 16.58 -13.51
N PHE A 357 -13.54 15.72 -13.95
CA PHE A 357 -12.10 15.86 -13.71
C PHE A 357 -11.28 16.11 -14.97
N VAL A 358 -11.59 15.41 -16.07
CA VAL A 358 -10.84 15.46 -17.33
C VAL A 358 -11.66 16.15 -18.41
N GLU A 359 -12.79 15.59 -18.81
CA GLU A 359 -13.77 16.22 -19.70
C GLU A 359 -15.08 15.43 -19.75
N GLY A 360 -16.19 16.10 -20.02
CA GLY A 360 -17.48 15.43 -20.20
C GLY A 360 -18.51 16.31 -20.90
N TYR A 361 -19.56 15.69 -21.43
CA TYR A 361 -20.68 16.45 -21.99
C TYR A 361 -21.43 17.23 -20.89
N ARG A 362 -21.79 18.48 -21.19
CA ARG A 362 -22.72 19.29 -20.41
C ARG A 362 -23.79 19.90 -21.32
N PRO A 363 -25.03 20.09 -20.81
CA PRO A 363 -26.06 20.84 -21.52
C PRO A 363 -25.58 22.29 -21.78
N ALA A 364 -25.75 22.74 -23.02
CA ALA A 364 -25.44 24.10 -23.46
C ALA A 364 -26.63 24.70 -24.22
N PRO A 365 -26.83 26.03 -24.17
CA PRO A 365 -27.85 26.68 -24.99
C PRO A 365 -27.44 26.65 -26.46
N GLY A 366 -28.23 25.94 -27.27
CA GLY A 366 -28.12 25.94 -28.72
C GLY A 366 -28.75 27.19 -29.34
N LYS A 367 -28.67 27.27 -30.68
CA LYS A 367 -29.47 28.23 -31.44
C LYS A 367 -30.96 27.90 -31.25
N ASP A 368 -31.78 28.95 -31.25
CA ASP A 368 -33.24 28.88 -31.18
C ASP A 368 -33.82 28.20 -29.92
N GLY A 369 -33.06 28.17 -28.82
CA GLY A 369 -33.51 27.68 -27.51
C GLY A 369 -33.48 26.16 -27.33
N ALA A 370 -32.98 25.42 -28.31
CA ALA A 370 -32.74 23.98 -28.17
C ALA A 370 -31.59 23.69 -27.20
N ILE A 371 -31.70 22.63 -26.39
CA ILE A 371 -30.58 22.14 -25.57
C ILE A 371 -29.62 21.36 -26.48
N THR A 372 -28.36 21.78 -26.53
CA THR A 372 -27.27 21.06 -27.18
C THR A 372 -26.32 20.48 -26.14
N THR A 373 -25.40 19.60 -26.56
CA THR A 373 -24.32 19.10 -25.72
C THR A 373 -22.98 19.70 -26.16
N ALA A 374 -22.23 20.24 -25.20
CA ALA A 374 -20.86 20.69 -25.41
C ALA A 374 -19.92 19.85 -24.53
N VAL A 375 -18.72 19.54 -25.01
CA VAL A 375 -17.67 18.97 -24.16
C VAL A 375 -17.09 20.10 -23.31
N VAL A 376 -17.19 19.95 -21.99
CA VAL A 376 -16.60 20.87 -21.02
C VAL A 376 -15.34 20.23 -20.46
N ARG A 377 -14.27 21.02 -20.34
CA ARG A 377 -12.98 20.61 -19.79
C ARG A 377 -13.08 20.53 -18.28
N GLY A 378 -12.46 19.51 -17.69
CA GLY A 378 -12.30 19.38 -16.25
C GLY A 378 -10.97 19.94 -15.77
N PRO A 379 -10.82 20.15 -14.44
CA PRO A 379 -9.65 20.78 -13.82
C PRO A 379 -8.32 20.12 -14.18
N PHE A 380 -8.26 18.80 -14.33
CA PHE A 380 -7.03 18.10 -14.73
C PHE A 380 -6.60 18.45 -16.16
N ARG A 381 -7.57 18.52 -17.08
CA ARG A 381 -7.32 18.91 -18.47
C ARG A 381 -6.91 20.38 -18.55
N GLU A 382 -7.63 21.27 -17.85
CA GLU A 382 -7.32 22.70 -17.80
C GLU A 382 -5.90 22.98 -17.28
N ILE A 383 -5.49 22.37 -16.17
CA ILE A 383 -4.13 22.60 -15.64
C ILE A 383 -3.04 21.99 -16.55
N CYS A 384 -3.30 20.88 -17.24
CA CYS A 384 -2.36 20.36 -18.25
C CYS A 384 -2.19 21.34 -19.41
N GLU A 385 -3.29 21.87 -19.96
CA GLU A 385 -3.23 22.87 -21.04
C GLU A 385 -2.53 24.17 -20.60
N MET A 386 -2.82 24.68 -19.39
CA MET A 386 -2.13 25.84 -18.82
C MET A 386 -0.63 25.58 -18.66
N ALA A 387 -0.25 24.40 -18.17
CA ALA A 387 1.13 24.01 -17.95
C ALA A 387 1.91 23.89 -19.28
N HIS A 388 1.27 23.37 -20.33
CA HIS A 388 1.80 23.37 -21.69
C HIS A 388 1.97 24.78 -22.28
N GLN A 389 0.99 25.67 -22.10
CA GLN A 389 1.04 27.05 -22.58
C GLN A 389 2.08 27.92 -21.87
N ASN A 390 2.55 27.52 -20.68
CA ASN A 390 3.51 28.27 -19.87
C ASN A 390 4.74 27.41 -19.49
N PRO A 391 5.62 27.03 -20.45
CA PRO A 391 6.71 26.07 -20.21
C PRO A 391 7.72 26.44 -19.12
N MET A 392 7.88 27.73 -18.85
CA MET A 392 8.82 28.27 -17.85
C MET A 392 8.23 28.33 -16.43
N VAL A 393 6.94 28.01 -16.26
CA VAL A 393 6.24 28.11 -14.97
C VAL A 393 5.87 26.71 -14.48
N ARG A 394 6.23 26.39 -13.23
CA ARG A 394 5.78 25.15 -12.59
C ARG A 394 4.29 25.25 -12.21
N HIS A 395 3.56 24.17 -12.41
CA HIS A 395 2.14 24.06 -12.13
C HIS A 395 1.93 22.98 -11.07
N THR A 396 0.92 23.12 -10.22
CA THR A 396 0.60 22.11 -9.19
C THR A 396 -0.88 21.90 -9.04
N LEU A 397 -1.33 20.66 -9.21
CA LEU A 397 -2.68 20.24 -8.85
C LEU A 397 -2.69 19.65 -7.44
N PHE A 398 -3.53 20.20 -6.58
CA PHE A 398 -3.85 19.67 -5.26
C PHE A 398 -5.15 18.86 -5.31
N ILE A 399 -5.13 17.63 -4.78
CA ILE A 399 -6.29 16.72 -4.74
C ILE A 399 -6.52 16.26 -3.30
N ASP A 400 -7.49 16.87 -2.62
CA ASP A 400 -7.89 16.42 -1.30
C ASP A 400 -8.76 15.16 -1.34
N GLU A 401 -8.69 14.34 -0.29
CA GLU A 401 -9.46 13.11 -0.12
C GLU A 401 -9.40 12.15 -1.33
N ILE A 402 -8.22 11.99 -1.94
CA ILE A 402 -8.05 11.30 -3.23
C ILE A 402 -8.66 9.90 -3.26
N ASN A 403 -8.72 9.20 -2.13
CA ASN A 403 -9.24 7.84 -1.99
C ASN A 403 -10.77 7.76 -1.78
N ARG A 404 -11.48 8.89 -1.70
CA ARG A 404 -12.96 8.93 -1.64
C ARG A 404 -13.64 8.77 -3.00
N ALA A 405 -12.90 8.84 -4.10
CA ALA A 405 -13.41 8.54 -5.45
C ALA A 405 -12.69 7.32 -6.06
N ASN A 406 -13.26 6.76 -7.14
CA ASN A 406 -12.56 5.73 -7.90
C ASN A 406 -11.48 6.37 -8.79
N VAL A 407 -10.31 6.62 -8.21
CA VAL A 407 -9.19 7.33 -8.87
C VAL A 407 -8.82 6.72 -10.23
N ALA A 408 -8.90 5.39 -10.39
CA ALA A 408 -8.62 4.74 -11.66
C ALA A 408 -9.65 5.11 -12.74
N LYS A 409 -10.93 5.19 -12.39
CA LYS A 409 -11.99 5.68 -13.28
C LYS A 409 -11.88 7.18 -13.53
N VAL A 410 -11.58 7.98 -12.50
CA VAL A 410 -11.50 9.45 -12.57
C VAL A 410 -10.37 9.92 -13.50
N PHE A 411 -9.18 9.30 -13.44
CA PHE A 411 -8.08 9.64 -14.35
C PHE A 411 -8.20 8.97 -15.74
N GLY A 412 -9.03 7.94 -15.90
CA GLY A 412 -9.27 7.25 -17.17
C GLY A 412 -7.97 6.85 -17.90
N GLU A 413 -7.90 7.16 -19.18
CA GLU A 413 -6.73 6.97 -20.06
C GLU A 413 -5.47 7.71 -19.58
N LEU A 414 -5.63 8.86 -18.92
CA LEU A 414 -4.51 9.71 -18.47
C LEU A 414 -3.78 9.14 -17.25
N ILE A 415 -4.34 8.13 -16.56
CA ILE A 415 -3.70 7.49 -15.41
C ILE A 415 -2.28 6.98 -15.74
N THR A 416 -2.02 6.58 -16.98
CA THR A 416 -0.70 6.08 -17.40
C THR A 416 0.31 7.20 -17.64
N LEU A 417 -0.15 8.38 -18.06
CA LEU A 417 0.68 9.58 -18.28
C LEU A 417 1.06 10.27 -16.97
N LEU A 418 0.49 9.86 -15.83
CA LEU A 418 0.94 10.35 -14.53
C LEU A 418 2.37 9.93 -14.21
N GLU A 419 2.84 8.80 -14.75
CA GLU A 419 4.20 8.28 -14.51
C GLU A 419 5.26 9.27 -15.03
N PRO A 420 6.29 9.66 -14.24
CA PRO A 420 7.26 10.70 -14.63
C PRO A 420 7.93 10.47 -16.00
N SER A 421 8.21 9.22 -16.36
CA SER A 421 8.80 8.81 -17.64
C SER A 421 7.84 8.88 -18.84
N LYS A 422 6.55 9.17 -18.60
CA LYS A 422 5.48 9.24 -19.61
C LYS A 422 4.83 10.62 -19.65
N ARG A 423 5.53 11.62 -19.11
CA ARG A 423 5.23 13.04 -19.30
C ARG A 423 6.12 13.59 -20.40
N CYS A 424 5.61 14.55 -21.16
CA CYS A 424 6.40 15.27 -22.15
C CYS A 424 6.86 16.63 -21.62
N ASP A 425 7.86 17.21 -22.27
CA ASP A 425 8.18 18.62 -22.04
C ASP A 425 7.00 19.51 -22.45
N PRO A 426 6.81 20.68 -21.81
CA PRO A 426 5.63 21.49 -22.04
C PRO A 426 5.62 22.07 -23.47
N ASN A 427 4.64 21.66 -24.30
CA ASN A 427 4.47 22.15 -25.67
C ASN A 427 3.36 23.24 -25.79
N PRO A 428 3.70 24.52 -26.02
CA PRO A 428 2.72 25.60 -26.16
C PRO A 428 1.74 25.46 -27.33
N THR A 429 2.06 24.68 -28.37
CA THR A 429 1.17 24.53 -29.53
C THR A 429 -0.04 23.64 -29.26
N LEU A 430 -0.01 22.87 -28.15
CA LEU A 430 -0.97 21.82 -27.82
C LEU A 430 -1.13 20.74 -28.90
N ASP A 431 -0.19 20.64 -29.86
CA ASP A 431 -0.14 19.56 -30.83
C ASP A 431 0.65 18.37 -30.25
N PHE A 432 -0.07 17.28 -30.00
CA PHE A 432 0.47 16.03 -29.49
C PHE A 432 0.33 14.88 -30.49
N SER A 433 -0.01 15.16 -31.76
CA SER A 433 -0.25 14.15 -32.80
C SER A 433 0.94 13.22 -33.06
N ALA A 434 2.17 13.72 -32.87
CA ALA A 434 3.41 12.94 -32.96
C ALA A 434 3.98 12.50 -31.59
N ALA A 435 3.34 12.86 -30.47
CA ALA A 435 3.88 12.61 -29.13
C ALA A 435 3.58 11.17 -28.66
N ARG A 436 4.62 10.33 -28.56
CA ARG A 436 4.50 8.93 -28.08
C ARG A 436 3.86 8.79 -26.70
N CYS A 437 4.06 9.78 -25.82
CA CYS A 437 3.49 9.82 -24.48
C CYS A 437 2.26 10.73 -24.44
N SER A 438 1.19 10.34 -25.13
CA SER A 438 -0.09 11.06 -25.16
C SER A 438 -1.27 10.09 -25.18
N ALA A 439 -2.47 10.59 -24.91
CA ALA A 439 -3.71 9.82 -24.97
C ALA A 439 -4.77 10.60 -25.74
N ARG A 440 -5.58 9.87 -26.52
CA ARG A 440 -6.78 10.42 -27.17
C ARG A 440 -7.93 10.43 -26.15
N LEU A 441 -8.47 11.60 -25.88
CA LEU A 441 -9.54 11.80 -24.90
C LEU A 441 -10.88 11.24 -25.41
N GLN A 442 -11.66 10.65 -24.50
CA GLN A 442 -12.88 9.92 -24.86
C GLN A 442 -14.03 10.79 -25.43
N TYR A 443 -14.18 12.04 -24.99
CA TYR A 443 -15.35 12.86 -25.31
C TYR A 443 -15.09 13.82 -26.48
N SER A 444 -13.99 14.57 -26.42
CA SER A 444 -13.57 15.50 -27.47
C SER A 444 -12.88 14.80 -28.64
N GLY A 445 -12.24 13.65 -28.41
CA GLY A 445 -11.38 12.99 -29.38
C GLY A 445 -10.05 13.72 -29.63
N GLU A 446 -9.77 14.79 -28.88
CA GLU A 446 -8.49 15.50 -28.90
C GLU A 446 -7.37 14.65 -28.29
N ILE A 447 -6.12 14.97 -28.58
CA ILE A 447 -4.96 14.28 -28.00
C ILE A 447 -4.39 15.17 -26.89
N LEU A 448 -4.18 14.62 -25.71
CA LEU A 448 -3.59 15.30 -24.56
C LEU A 448 -2.36 14.54 -24.06
N SER A 449 -1.33 15.27 -23.65
CA SER A 449 -0.24 14.74 -22.83
C SER A 449 -0.29 15.36 -21.43
N VAL A 450 0.42 14.76 -20.47
CA VAL A 450 0.62 15.35 -19.14
C VAL A 450 2.02 15.96 -19.13
N PRO A 451 2.18 17.27 -18.86
CA PRO A 451 3.50 17.90 -18.95
C PRO A 451 4.38 17.67 -17.72
N ALA A 452 5.69 17.69 -17.93
CA ALA A 452 6.70 17.48 -16.91
C ALA A 452 6.80 18.64 -15.89
N ASN A 453 6.35 19.86 -16.23
CA ASN A 453 6.28 21.00 -15.31
C ASN A 453 5.03 21.00 -14.39
N LEU A 454 4.15 19.99 -14.51
CA LEU A 454 3.02 19.79 -13.61
C LEU A 454 3.40 18.83 -12.47
N ASP A 455 3.19 19.25 -11.22
CA ASP A 455 3.18 18.40 -10.03
C ASP A 455 1.74 18.01 -9.64
N ILE A 456 1.58 16.88 -8.94
CA ILE A 456 0.33 16.49 -8.29
C ILE A 456 0.61 16.23 -6.80
N VAL A 457 -0.12 16.91 -5.93
CA VAL A 457 -0.04 16.75 -4.47
C VAL A 457 -1.42 16.37 -3.97
N ALA A 458 -1.52 15.35 -3.12
CA ALA A 458 -2.81 14.83 -2.69
C ALA A 458 -2.80 14.41 -1.21
N SER A 459 -3.98 14.36 -0.61
CA SER A 459 -4.20 13.85 0.76
C SER A 459 -5.07 12.60 0.77
N MET A 460 -4.82 11.72 1.74
CA MET A 460 -5.50 10.44 1.91
C MET A 460 -5.73 10.13 3.40
N ASN A 461 -6.97 10.01 3.86
CA ASN A 461 -7.26 9.44 5.18
C ASN A 461 -7.19 7.91 5.13
N THR A 462 -6.56 7.28 6.12
CA THR A 462 -6.45 5.80 6.16
C THR A 462 -7.52 5.09 6.97
N ALA A 463 -8.11 5.74 7.99
CA ALA A 463 -9.14 5.15 8.85
C ALA A 463 -10.58 5.15 8.26
N ASP A 464 -10.85 5.99 7.24
CA ASP A 464 -12.21 6.21 6.74
C ASP A 464 -12.80 4.93 6.10
N ARG A 465 -13.87 4.37 6.68
CA ARG A 465 -14.50 3.11 6.20
C ARG A 465 -15.19 3.23 4.83
N SER A 466 -15.45 4.45 4.36
CA SER A 466 -16.08 4.76 3.06
C SER A 466 -15.10 4.86 1.89
N VAL A 467 -13.81 4.62 2.15
CA VAL A 467 -12.70 4.76 1.19
C VAL A 467 -12.63 3.63 0.18
N GLN A 468 -12.29 3.96 -1.07
CA GLN A 468 -11.89 2.96 -2.05
C GLN A 468 -10.41 2.60 -1.90
N ALA A 469 -10.10 1.30 -1.87
CA ALA A 469 -8.73 0.82 -1.80
C ALA A 469 -7.90 1.32 -3.01
N ILE A 470 -6.83 2.08 -2.76
CA ILE A 470 -5.96 2.56 -3.84
C ILE A 470 -5.29 1.39 -4.56
N ASP A 471 -5.61 1.25 -5.84
CA ASP A 471 -5.04 0.25 -6.74
C ASP A 471 -3.50 0.34 -6.82
N ARG A 472 -2.87 -0.82 -6.97
CA ARG A 472 -1.45 -0.98 -7.20
C ARG A 472 -0.95 -0.20 -8.41
N ALA A 473 -1.81 0.06 -9.40
CA ALA A 473 -1.45 0.90 -10.54
C ALA A 473 -1.24 2.39 -10.15
N LEU A 474 -1.95 2.90 -9.14
CA LEU A 474 -1.71 4.25 -8.60
C LEU A 474 -0.54 4.27 -7.63
N ARG A 475 -0.39 3.23 -6.79
CA ARG A 475 0.74 3.12 -5.86
C ARG A 475 2.12 3.20 -6.50
N ARG A 476 2.28 2.86 -7.79
CA ARG A 476 3.57 3.03 -8.51
C ARG A 476 3.80 4.45 -9.06
N ARG A 477 2.77 5.29 -9.11
CA ARG A 477 2.78 6.59 -9.82
C ARG A 477 2.82 7.79 -8.89
N PHE A 478 2.68 7.57 -7.58
CA PHE A 478 2.75 8.56 -6.52
C PHE A 478 3.76 8.11 -5.47
N GLU A 479 4.55 9.05 -4.95
CA GLU A 479 5.29 8.89 -3.70
C GLU A 479 4.29 8.94 -2.53
N PHE A 480 4.27 7.91 -1.69
CA PHE A 480 3.41 7.87 -0.49
C PHE A 480 4.20 8.38 0.70
N ILE A 481 3.79 9.53 1.23
CA ILE A 481 4.43 10.20 2.36
C ILE A 481 3.51 10.03 3.57
N GLU A 482 3.99 9.32 4.58
CA GLU A 482 3.23 9.12 5.81
C GLU A 482 3.21 10.41 6.64
N THR A 483 2.05 10.72 7.20
CA THR A 483 1.77 11.88 8.05
C THR A 483 1.10 11.33 9.32
N PRO A 484 1.89 10.73 10.23
CA PRO A 484 1.37 10.04 11.40
C PRO A 484 0.85 11.03 12.45
N ALA A 485 0.09 10.52 13.42
CA ALA A 485 -0.38 11.29 14.56
C ALA A 485 0.79 11.70 15.49
N ASN A 486 1.40 12.85 15.23
CA ASN A 486 2.53 13.33 16.03
C ASN A 486 2.07 13.99 17.36
N SER A 487 2.16 13.25 18.46
CA SER A 487 1.87 13.72 19.83
C SER A 487 2.83 14.80 20.33
N SER A 488 4.06 14.88 19.79
CA SER A 488 5.10 15.82 20.28
C SER A 488 4.86 17.29 19.92
N LEU A 489 3.88 17.55 19.04
CA LEU A 489 3.44 18.91 18.69
C LEU A 489 2.51 19.53 19.74
N LEU A 490 1.98 18.73 20.67
CA LEU A 490 1.11 19.19 21.75
C LEU A 490 1.92 19.67 22.97
N PRO A 491 1.40 20.64 23.75
CA PRO A 491 2.10 21.15 24.93
C PRO A 491 2.25 20.08 26.01
N LYS A 492 3.49 19.94 26.52
CA LYS A 492 3.82 19.06 27.66
C LYS A 492 3.32 19.59 29.00
N VAL A 493 2.99 20.88 29.06
CA VAL A 493 2.35 21.54 30.20
C VAL A 493 1.05 22.16 29.65
N GLY A 494 0.02 21.34 29.57
CA GLY A 494 -1.33 21.75 29.20
C GLY A 494 -2.18 22.14 30.42
N PRO A 495 -3.50 22.23 30.22
CA PRO A 495 -4.45 22.66 31.26
C PRO A 495 -4.32 21.86 32.55
N ALA A 496 -4.42 22.52 33.70
CA ALA A 496 -4.34 21.89 35.03
C ALA A 496 -3.10 20.97 35.24
N GLY A 497 -2.00 21.19 34.50
CA GLY A 497 -0.79 20.37 34.57
C GLY A 497 -0.85 19.04 33.80
N ILE A 498 -1.85 18.88 32.93
CA ILE A 498 -2.01 17.69 32.07
C ILE A 498 -1.04 17.77 30.89
N ASP A 499 -0.20 16.75 30.71
CA ASP A 499 0.68 16.61 29.55
C ASP A 499 -0.12 16.07 28.36
N LEU A 500 -0.56 16.96 27.46
CA LEU A 500 -1.37 16.59 26.29
C LEU A 500 -0.61 15.67 25.32
N SER A 501 0.74 15.75 25.32
CA SER A 501 1.60 14.89 24.51
C SER A 501 1.58 13.45 25.04
N ARG A 502 1.84 13.23 26.34
CA ARG A 502 1.74 11.90 26.98
C ARG A 502 0.31 11.36 26.95
N LEU A 503 -0.70 12.20 27.12
CA LEU A 503 -2.11 11.82 27.07
C LEU A 503 -2.53 11.31 25.69
N LEU A 504 -2.20 12.03 24.60
CA LEU A 504 -2.51 11.57 23.26
C LEU A 504 -1.71 10.30 22.89
N GLN A 505 -0.43 10.25 23.27
CA GLN A 505 0.39 9.06 23.04
C GLN A 505 -0.21 7.82 23.71
N ALA A 506 -0.59 7.92 24.99
CA ALA A 506 -1.16 6.81 25.74
C ALA A 506 -2.51 6.31 25.18
N ILE A 507 -3.30 7.18 24.54
CA ILE A 507 -4.52 6.79 23.82
C ILE A 507 -4.15 6.09 22.50
N ASN A 508 -3.24 6.66 21.72
CA ASN A 508 -2.83 6.12 20.42
C ASN A 508 -2.13 4.76 20.54
N ASP A 509 -1.24 4.56 21.52
CA ASP A 509 -0.61 3.27 21.82
C ASP A 509 -1.65 2.16 22.08
N ARG A 510 -2.79 2.52 22.71
CA ARG A 510 -3.88 1.58 22.99
C ARG A 510 -4.78 1.34 21.79
N ILE A 511 -5.02 2.35 20.97
CA ILE A 511 -5.73 2.19 19.70
C ILE A 511 -4.92 1.27 18.77
N GLU A 512 -3.61 1.48 18.64
CA GLU A 512 -2.73 0.63 17.84
C GLU A 512 -2.70 -0.82 18.35
N PHE A 513 -2.73 -1.01 19.67
CA PHE A 513 -2.81 -2.34 20.27
C PHE A 513 -4.17 -3.04 20.08
N LEU A 514 -5.28 -2.28 20.09
CA LEU A 514 -6.64 -2.81 20.00
C LEU A 514 -7.17 -2.92 18.56
N LEU A 515 -6.60 -2.16 17.62
CA LEU A 515 -6.94 -2.07 16.20
C LEU A 515 -5.66 -2.10 15.35
N ASP A 516 -5.15 -0.92 14.98
CA ASP A 516 -3.97 -0.68 14.17
C ASP A 516 -3.55 0.81 14.25
N GLY A 517 -2.41 1.16 13.65
CA GLY A 517 -1.88 2.53 13.64
C GLY A 517 -2.60 3.50 12.69
N ASP A 518 -3.39 3.01 11.72
CA ASP A 518 -4.14 3.86 10.80
C ASP A 518 -5.32 4.54 11.51
N HIS A 519 -5.86 3.92 12.56
CA HIS A 519 -6.90 4.47 13.43
C HIS A 519 -6.37 5.44 14.51
N ALA A 520 -5.07 5.73 14.60
CA ALA A 520 -4.54 6.65 15.61
C ALA A 520 -5.25 8.03 15.58
N ILE A 521 -5.39 8.70 16.73
CA ILE A 521 -6.05 10.01 16.80
C ILE A 521 -5.02 11.10 16.50
N GLY A 522 -5.29 11.92 15.48
CA GLY A 522 -4.43 13.02 15.10
C GLY A 522 -4.42 14.19 16.09
N HIS A 523 -3.26 14.83 16.24
CA HIS A 523 -3.03 15.92 17.19
C HIS A 523 -3.92 17.15 16.98
N ALA A 524 -4.44 17.39 15.77
CA ALA A 524 -5.33 18.52 15.49
C ALA A 524 -6.67 18.48 16.26
N LEU A 525 -7.02 17.36 16.91
CA LEU A 525 -8.16 17.31 17.84
C LEU A 525 -7.88 18.02 19.18
N LEU A 526 -6.61 18.19 19.56
CA LEU A 526 -6.16 18.76 20.84
C LEU A 526 -5.29 20.03 20.68
N MET A 527 -5.11 20.52 19.44
CA MET A 527 -4.51 21.84 19.18
C MET A 527 -5.49 22.94 19.60
N GLY A 528 -4.99 23.99 20.26
CA GLY A 528 -5.83 25.10 20.76
C GLY A 528 -6.68 24.74 21.99
N VAL A 529 -6.24 23.76 22.79
CA VAL A 529 -6.83 23.41 24.09
C VAL A 529 -6.06 24.16 25.18
N ASP A 530 -6.62 25.27 25.65
CA ASP A 530 -5.93 26.21 26.54
C ASP A 530 -6.34 26.04 28.03
N ASN A 531 -7.56 25.57 28.29
CA ASN A 531 -8.09 25.31 29.64
C ASN A 531 -8.75 23.92 29.77
N LEU A 532 -9.20 23.54 30.98
CA LEU A 532 -9.77 22.20 31.20
C LEU A 532 -11.16 22.05 30.55
N TRP A 533 -11.92 23.13 30.41
CA TRP A 533 -13.18 23.13 29.67
C TRP A 533 -12.98 22.80 28.19
N ASP A 534 -11.98 23.40 27.53
CA ASP A 534 -11.62 23.06 26.15
C ASP A 534 -11.26 21.57 26.01
N LEU A 535 -10.51 21.03 26.98
CA LEU A 535 -10.12 19.61 26.99
C LEU A 535 -11.35 18.69 27.15
N ARG A 536 -12.27 19.03 28.05
CA ARG A 536 -13.56 18.32 28.22
C ARG A 536 -14.40 18.36 26.94
N ARG A 537 -14.48 19.51 26.27
CA ARG A 537 -15.22 19.71 25.03
C ARG A 537 -14.58 18.92 23.87
N ALA A 538 -13.26 18.98 23.73
CA ALA A 538 -12.51 18.20 22.74
C ALA A 538 -12.72 16.70 22.94
N PHE A 539 -12.69 16.21 24.18
CA PHE A 539 -12.89 14.79 24.46
C PHE A 539 -14.34 14.35 24.23
N SER A 540 -15.33 15.06 24.77
CA SER A 540 -16.74 14.68 24.67
C SER A 540 -17.33 14.81 23.26
N ARG A 541 -16.93 15.86 22.51
CA ARG A 541 -17.48 16.14 21.17
C ARG A 541 -16.65 15.58 20.02
N ARG A 542 -15.39 15.20 20.22
CA ARG A 542 -14.48 14.73 19.14
C ARG A 542 -13.82 13.39 19.44
N VAL A 543 -13.10 13.25 20.56
CA VAL A 543 -12.31 12.04 20.87
C VAL A 543 -13.20 10.82 21.16
N ILE A 544 -14.17 10.94 22.08
CA ILE A 544 -15.04 9.81 22.45
C ILE A 544 -15.96 9.40 21.30
N PRO A 545 -16.63 10.30 20.56
CA PRO A 545 -17.42 9.92 19.39
C PRO A 545 -16.61 9.16 18.33
N LEU A 546 -15.37 9.57 18.07
CA LEU A 546 -14.46 8.85 17.17
C LEU A 546 -14.12 7.45 17.68
N LEU A 547 -13.84 7.30 18.98
CA LEU A 547 -13.66 5.99 19.61
C LEU A 547 -14.93 5.11 19.55
N GLN A 548 -16.12 5.71 19.62
CA GLN A 548 -17.39 4.99 19.47
C GLN A 548 -17.59 4.50 18.03
N GLU A 549 -17.15 5.23 17.02
CA GLU A 549 -17.17 4.78 15.62
C GLU A 549 -16.18 3.62 15.39
N TYR A 550 -14.95 3.77 15.89
CA TYR A 550 -13.91 2.76 15.81
C TYR A 550 -14.34 1.44 16.48
N PHE A 551 -14.88 1.52 17.70
CA PHE A 551 -15.29 0.37 18.51
C PHE A 551 -16.83 0.20 18.59
N PHE A 552 -17.55 0.44 17.48
CA PHE A 552 -19.02 0.47 17.46
C PHE A 552 -19.71 -0.81 17.96
N GLU A 553 -19.06 -1.98 17.83
CA GLU A 553 -19.57 -3.27 18.31
C GLU A 553 -19.40 -3.45 19.83
N ASP A 554 -18.45 -2.76 20.45
CA ASP A 554 -18.06 -2.97 21.85
C ASP A 554 -17.49 -1.68 22.49
N LEU A 555 -18.38 -0.91 23.13
CA LEU A 555 -18.03 0.29 23.88
C LEU A 555 -17.09 0.04 25.07
N SER A 556 -16.95 -1.21 25.52
CA SER A 556 -15.95 -1.59 26.54
C SER A 556 -14.53 -1.41 26.00
N LYS A 557 -14.31 -1.64 24.70
CA LYS A 557 -13.03 -1.35 24.03
C LYS A 557 -12.81 0.14 23.82
N ALA A 558 -13.85 0.94 23.52
CA ALA A 558 -13.74 2.40 23.49
C ALA A 558 -13.28 2.95 24.85
N LYS A 559 -13.90 2.48 25.94
CA LYS A 559 -13.48 2.79 27.32
C LYS A 559 -12.06 2.33 27.61
N LEU A 560 -11.68 1.12 27.21
CA LEU A 560 -10.34 0.57 27.42
C LEU A 560 -9.27 1.34 26.63
N ALA A 561 -9.56 1.75 25.40
CA ALA A 561 -8.68 2.58 24.56
C ALA A 561 -8.44 3.95 25.21
N LEU A 562 -9.50 4.61 25.68
CA LEU A 562 -9.39 5.91 26.35
C LEU A 562 -8.61 5.81 27.66
N THR A 563 -9.05 4.93 28.57
CA THR A 563 -8.60 4.94 29.97
C THR A 563 -7.40 4.05 30.23
N GLY A 564 -7.21 2.97 29.45
CA GLY A 564 -6.32 1.87 29.78
C GLY A 564 -6.72 1.13 31.05
N SER A 565 -8.03 1.05 31.38
CA SER A 565 -8.57 0.30 32.51
C SER A 565 -9.99 -0.21 32.25
N SER A 566 -10.33 -1.35 32.84
CA SER A 566 -11.72 -1.84 32.92
C SER A 566 -12.50 -1.29 34.11
N LYS A 567 -11.84 -0.59 35.05
CA LYS A 567 -12.49 0.06 36.20
C LYS A 567 -13.39 1.22 35.77
N GLU A 568 -14.30 1.62 36.66
CA GLU A 568 -15.14 2.82 36.52
C GLU A 568 -14.30 4.05 36.16
N SER A 569 -14.90 4.98 35.41
CA SER A 569 -14.22 6.13 34.82
C SER A 569 -15.18 7.31 34.73
N VAL A 570 -14.71 8.51 35.07
CA VAL A 570 -15.52 9.74 34.92
C VAL A 570 -16.02 9.96 33.49
N PHE A 571 -15.34 9.41 32.49
CA PHE A 571 -15.70 9.55 31.07
C PHE A 571 -16.88 8.66 30.62
N PHE A 572 -17.27 7.64 31.40
CA PHE A 572 -18.30 6.67 31.01
C PHE A 572 -19.25 6.33 32.16
N GLU A 573 -20.55 6.35 31.88
CA GLU A 573 -21.57 5.80 32.76
C GLU A 573 -21.73 4.30 32.52
N GLU A 574 -21.75 3.53 33.60
CA GLU A 574 -21.90 2.07 33.59
C GLU A 574 -23.12 1.65 34.41
N ARG A 575 -24.02 0.87 33.80
CA ARG A 575 -25.25 0.39 34.44
C ARG A 575 -25.43 -1.10 34.20
N MET A 576 -25.56 -1.88 35.27
CA MET A 576 -26.00 -3.27 35.14
C MET A 576 -27.46 -3.34 34.71
N LEU A 577 -27.75 -4.17 33.71
CA LEU A 577 -29.08 -4.51 33.23
C LEU A 577 -29.33 -5.99 33.58
N ASP A 578 -30.40 -6.23 34.33
CA ASP A 578 -30.90 -7.57 34.65
C ASP A 578 -32.03 -7.92 33.68
N ALA A 579 -31.85 -8.98 32.90
CA ALA A 579 -32.84 -9.44 31.92
C ALA A 579 -34.20 -9.73 32.57
N ARG A 580 -34.21 -10.27 33.80
CA ARG A 580 -35.43 -10.61 34.56
C ARG A 580 -36.22 -9.37 35.00
N SER A 581 -35.59 -8.20 35.00
CA SER A 581 -36.23 -6.91 35.30
C SER A 581 -36.74 -6.17 34.06
N LEU A 582 -36.38 -6.63 32.86
CA LEU A 582 -36.60 -5.93 31.58
C LEU A 582 -37.46 -6.71 30.58
N PHE A 583 -37.48 -8.04 30.67
CA PHE A 583 -38.18 -8.93 29.75
C PHE A 583 -39.09 -9.90 30.52
N ASP A 584 -40.16 -10.36 29.87
CA ASP A 584 -41.03 -11.39 30.44
C ASP A 584 -40.41 -12.80 30.33
N ALA A 585 -40.98 -13.76 31.04
CA ALA A 585 -40.50 -15.14 31.11
C ALA A 585 -40.72 -15.97 29.81
N SER A 586 -41.24 -15.36 28.74
CA SER A 586 -41.38 -15.98 27.42
C SER A 586 -40.33 -15.50 26.40
N ALA A 587 -39.51 -14.51 26.77
CA ALA A 587 -38.39 -14.07 25.95
C ALA A 587 -37.27 -15.13 25.92
N ASP A 588 -37.04 -15.69 24.73
CA ASP A 588 -35.92 -16.61 24.46
C ASP A 588 -34.63 -15.80 24.37
N LEU A 589 -33.87 -15.78 25.48
CA LEU A 589 -32.61 -15.04 25.64
C LEU A 589 -31.49 -16.06 25.84
N ASP A 590 -30.49 -16.07 24.95
CA ASP A 590 -29.34 -16.99 24.94
C ASP A 590 -28.43 -16.85 26.21
N ASP A 591 -28.89 -17.35 27.35
CA ASP A 591 -28.22 -17.42 28.67
C ASP A 591 -27.67 -16.09 29.25
N GLN A 592 -27.99 -14.93 28.67
CA GLN A 592 -27.53 -13.62 29.15
C GLN A 592 -28.43 -13.01 30.24
N GLU A 593 -28.32 -13.50 31.48
CA GLU A 593 -29.08 -12.95 32.62
C GLU A 593 -28.68 -11.51 33.00
N LEU A 594 -27.40 -11.14 32.82
CA LEU A 594 -26.84 -9.84 33.22
C LEU A 594 -25.96 -9.23 32.11
N ARG A 595 -26.18 -7.96 31.82
CA ARG A 595 -25.37 -7.18 30.85
C ARG A 595 -24.97 -5.82 31.43
N VAL A 596 -23.70 -5.44 31.31
CA VAL A 596 -23.26 -4.06 31.57
C VAL A 596 -23.55 -3.19 30.35
N SER A 597 -24.32 -2.12 30.55
CA SER A 597 -24.48 -1.04 29.57
C SER A 597 -23.45 0.04 29.84
N ILE A 598 -22.64 0.37 28.84
CA ILE A 598 -21.62 1.43 28.90
C ILE A 598 -22.07 2.56 27.96
N ARG A 599 -22.05 3.80 28.44
CA ARG A 599 -22.34 5.02 27.64
C ARG A 599 -21.32 6.11 27.99
N PRO A 600 -20.99 7.04 27.08
CA PRO A 600 -20.25 8.25 27.45
C PRO A 600 -21.02 9.02 28.54
N ASN A 601 -20.32 9.49 29.56
CA ASN A 601 -20.91 10.35 30.58
C ASN A 601 -21.24 11.72 29.96
N THR A 602 -22.45 12.21 30.21
CA THR A 602 -22.93 13.49 29.65
C THR A 602 -22.68 14.71 30.54
N ASP A 603 -22.35 14.50 31.81
CA ASP A 603 -22.03 15.57 32.77
C ASP A 603 -20.52 15.87 32.77
N LEU A 604 -20.11 16.81 31.90
CA LEU A 604 -18.72 17.25 31.78
C LEU A 604 -18.16 17.93 33.03
N SER A 605 -19.01 18.35 33.98
CA SER A 605 -18.53 18.95 35.24
C SER A 605 -17.78 17.93 36.10
N THR A 606 -18.16 16.65 35.99
CA THR A 606 -17.55 15.52 36.72
C THR A 606 -16.18 15.09 36.16
N TRP A 607 -15.77 15.61 35.00
CA TRP A 607 -14.51 15.24 34.35
C TRP A 607 -13.37 16.08 34.91
N ASP A 608 -12.82 15.67 36.05
CA ASP A 608 -11.73 16.38 36.73
C ASP A 608 -10.36 16.16 36.08
N ALA A 609 -9.38 16.97 36.47
CA ALA A 609 -8.01 16.83 35.99
C ALA A 609 -7.39 15.48 36.41
N ALA A 610 -7.80 14.89 37.54
CA ALA A 610 -7.33 13.59 38.00
C ALA A 610 -7.73 12.46 37.03
N GLY A 611 -8.94 12.49 36.47
CA GLY A 611 -9.41 11.57 35.42
C GLY A 611 -8.56 11.64 34.16
N PHE A 612 -8.19 12.84 33.71
CA PHE A 612 -7.29 13.02 32.57
C PHE A 612 -5.84 12.60 32.87
N LEU A 613 -5.31 12.88 34.06
CA LEU A 613 -4.00 12.37 34.50
C LEU A 613 -4.00 10.82 34.55
N ALA A 614 -5.11 10.22 34.99
CA ALA A 614 -5.30 8.77 35.01
C ALA A 614 -5.40 8.12 33.62
N ILE A 615 -5.45 8.90 32.52
CA ILE A 615 -5.29 8.35 31.17
C ILE A 615 -3.86 7.82 30.97
N TYR A 616 -2.82 8.54 31.44
CA TYR A 616 -1.42 8.22 31.11
C TYR A 616 -0.51 7.96 32.32
N LEU A 617 -0.95 8.28 33.55
CA LEU A 617 -0.23 8.00 34.79
C LEU A 617 -0.81 6.80 35.54
N ARG A 618 -0.01 6.15 36.39
CA ARG A 618 -0.41 5.00 37.22
C ARG A 618 0.26 5.04 38.59
N GLY A 619 -0.34 4.39 39.58
CA GLY A 619 0.27 4.15 40.89
C GLY A 619 0.75 5.42 41.60
N GLU A 620 1.97 5.38 42.13
CA GLU A 620 2.60 6.49 42.85
C GLU A 620 2.78 7.75 41.98
N GLU A 621 3.04 7.61 40.67
CA GLU A 621 3.19 8.75 39.74
C GLU A 621 1.88 9.53 39.62
N LEU A 622 0.74 8.82 39.53
CA LEU A 622 -0.59 9.44 39.52
C LEU A 622 -0.89 10.12 40.87
N GLY A 623 -0.63 9.44 41.99
CA GLY A 623 -0.84 10.03 43.33
C GLY A 623 -0.03 11.31 43.55
N ALA A 624 1.24 11.33 43.13
CA ALA A 624 2.12 12.49 43.23
C ALA A 624 1.74 13.63 42.26
N ALA A 625 1.08 13.33 41.14
CA ALA A 625 0.56 14.35 40.22
C ALA A 625 -0.75 14.97 40.73
N VAL A 626 -1.69 14.14 41.19
CA VAL A 626 -2.97 14.60 41.76
C VAL A 626 -2.74 15.46 43.02
N ALA A 627 -1.76 15.10 43.86
CA ALA A 627 -1.39 15.90 45.03
C ALA A 627 -0.80 17.29 44.72
N LYS A 628 -0.49 17.59 43.45
CA LYS A 628 -0.01 18.91 42.98
C LYS A 628 -1.11 19.76 42.33
N LEU A 629 -2.32 19.21 42.15
CA LEU A 629 -3.44 19.97 41.61
C LEU A 629 -3.90 21.05 42.61
N PRO A 630 -4.35 22.23 42.14
CA PRO A 630 -4.96 23.23 43.02
C PRO A 630 -6.19 22.67 43.75
N GLN A 631 -6.32 22.93 45.06
CA GLN A 631 -7.48 22.50 45.84
C GLN A 631 -8.75 23.27 45.51
N GLU A 632 -8.62 24.50 45.01
CA GLU A 632 -9.72 25.31 44.47
C GLU A 632 -9.57 25.38 42.95
N MET A 633 -10.41 24.66 42.23
CA MET A 633 -10.66 24.94 40.82
C MET A 633 -11.79 25.95 40.74
N THR A 634 -11.51 27.12 40.15
CA THR A 634 -12.58 27.99 39.66
C THR A 634 -13.47 27.21 38.69
N PRO A 635 -14.80 27.42 38.69
CA PRO A 635 -15.64 26.87 37.63
C PRO A 635 -15.17 27.46 36.31
N ASP A 636 -14.60 26.63 35.43
CA ASP A 636 -14.25 27.03 34.07
C ASP A 636 -15.56 27.27 33.29
N LEU A 637 -16.01 28.53 33.30
CA LEU A 637 -17.10 29.03 32.48
C LEU A 637 -16.53 29.55 31.16
N GLU A 638 -17.26 29.32 30.07
CA GLU A 638 -16.88 29.71 28.71
C GLU A 638 -16.69 31.24 28.59
N PRO A 639 -15.52 31.74 28.16
CA PRO A 639 -15.29 33.16 27.94
C PRO A 639 -16.01 33.69 26.69
N GLY A 640 -17.32 33.92 26.81
CA GLY A 640 -18.11 34.64 25.79
C GLY A 640 -19.24 33.83 25.13
N ILE A 641 -20.33 33.67 25.88
CA ILE A 641 -21.72 33.43 25.41
C ILE A 641 -21.90 32.36 24.32
N ASP A 642 -22.28 31.16 24.75
CA ASP A 642 -23.64 30.61 24.69
C ASP A 642 -24.45 30.58 23.37
N GLN A 643 -23.93 30.97 22.21
CA GLN A 643 -24.68 30.76 20.96
C GLN A 643 -24.83 29.27 20.58
N GLU A 644 -23.90 28.39 20.98
CA GLU A 644 -24.09 26.93 20.85
C GLU A 644 -24.93 26.32 21.99
N TYR A 645 -25.03 27.00 23.14
CA TYR A 645 -25.72 26.48 24.33
C TYR A 645 -27.23 26.75 24.29
N GLU A 646 -27.65 27.87 23.67
CA GLU A 646 -29.06 28.12 23.36
C GLU A 646 -29.65 27.02 22.44
N ASP A 647 -28.90 26.55 21.43
CA ASP A 647 -29.35 25.46 20.55
C ASP A 647 -29.46 24.11 21.29
N ASP A 648 -28.48 23.77 22.12
CA ASP A 648 -28.43 22.49 22.85
C ASP A 648 -29.43 22.47 24.03
N GLU A 649 -29.69 23.62 24.68
CA GLU A 649 -30.78 23.75 25.65
C GLU A 649 -32.15 23.84 24.97
N GLU A 650 -32.30 24.48 23.80
CA GLU A 650 -33.57 24.47 23.07
C GLU A 650 -33.92 23.06 22.58
N LEU A 651 -32.95 22.27 22.12
CA LEU A 651 -33.14 20.84 21.81
C LEU A 651 -33.61 20.05 23.04
N ARG A 652 -32.96 20.24 24.20
CA ARG A 652 -33.34 19.58 25.46
C ARG A 652 -34.70 20.07 25.98
N TYR A 653 -35.04 21.35 25.80
CA TYR A 653 -36.33 21.95 26.14
C TYR A 653 -37.44 21.40 25.26
N ARG A 654 -37.23 21.34 23.93
CA ARG A 654 -38.16 20.72 22.97
C ARG A 654 -38.38 19.24 23.30
N ALA A 655 -37.34 18.49 23.67
CA ALA A 655 -37.43 17.09 24.10
C ALA A 655 -38.14 16.88 25.45
N ARG A 656 -37.99 17.81 26.40
CA ARG A 656 -38.77 17.82 27.65
C ARG A 656 -40.24 18.12 27.36
N LYS A 657 -40.52 19.10 26.50
CA LYS A 657 -41.86 19.56 26.15
C LYS A 657 -42.69 18.48 25.42
N THR A 658 -42.07 17.67 24.57
CA THR A 658 -42.72 16.51 23.93
C THR A 658 -43.01 15.35 24.87
N ARG A 659 -42.28 15.20 25.99
CA ARG A 659 -42.65 14.23 27.04
C ARG A 659 -43.90 14.67 27.80
N THR A 660 -43.94 15.92 28.27
CA THR A 660 -45.12 16.44 28.99
C THR A 660 -46.40 16.38 28.17
N SER A 661 -46.36 16.69 26.86
CA SER A 661 -47.56 16.62 26.01
C SER A 661 -47.97 15.18 25.65
N ALA A 662 -47.06 14.21 25.70
CA ALA A 662 -47.41 12.79 25.61
C ALA A 662 -48.07 12.26 26.89
N GLU A 663 -47.65 12.74 28.06
CA GLU A 663 -48.26 12.39 29.36
C GLU A 663 -49.66 12.99 29.51
N GLU A 664 -49.87 14.24 29.11
CA GLU A 664 -51.21 14.87 29.06
C GLU A 664 -52.15 14.16 28.08
N ALA A 665 -51.68 13.77 26.89
CA ALA A 665 -52.46 12.99 25.92
C ALA A 665 -52.77 11.56 26.39
N GLY A 666 -51.86 10.95 27.17
CA GLY A 666 -52.08 9.65 27.81
C GLY A 666 -53.15 9.70 28.91
N SER A 667 -53.12 10.75 29.74
CA SER A 667 -54.12 10.95 30.80
C SER A 667 -55.53 11.17 30.23
N ALA A 668 -55.66 11.91 29.11
CA ALA A 668 -56.93 12.11 28.43
C ALA A 668 -57.55 10.84 27.82
N ARG A 669 -56.73 9.82 27.46
CA ARG A 669 -57.22 8.53 26.94
C ARG A 669 -57.65 7.54 28.02
N ALA A 670 -57.12 7.65 29.24
CA ALA A 670 -57.46 6.74 30.34
C ALA A 670 -58.86 6.96 30.95
N ALA A 671 -59.56 8.02 30.55
CA ALA A 671 -60.84 8.43 31.15
C ALA A 671 -62.09 7.98 30.38
N ASN A 672 -61.97 7.27 29.25
CA ASN A 672 -63.05 7.20 28.27
C ASN A 672 -63.40 5.81 27.71
N ASP A 673 -62.85 4.72 28.27
CA ASP A 673 -63.25 3.34 27.93
C ASP A 673 -63.79 2.60 29.16
N SER A 674 -65.12 2.52 29.22
CA SER A 674 -65.86 1.54 30.01
C SER A 674 -66.85 0.81 29.09
N ASP A 675 -66.46 -0.39 28.65
CA ASP A 675 -67.26 -1.59 28.33
C ASP A 675 -68.77 -1.50 27.99
N PRO A 676 -69.32 -2.44 27.19
CA PRO A 676 -68.77 -3.07 25.97
C PRO A 676 -69.88 -3.26 24.90
N GLU A 677 -69.56 -3.85 23.74
CA GLU A 677 -70.19 -5.10 23.22
C GLU A 677 -69.88 -5.39 21.74
N THR A 678 -69.89 -6.69 21.47
CA THR A 678 -69.48 -7.39 20.24
C THR A 678 -70.40 -7.23 19.02
N GLY A 679 -69.80 -7.32 17.82
CA GLY A 679 -70.36 -8.15 16.74
C GLY A 679 -70.38 -7.57 15.32
N GLY A 680 -70.04 -8.39 14.32
CA GLY A 680 -70.55 -8.20 12.95
C GLY A 680 -69.55 -8.17 11.80
N VAL A 681 -69.19 -9.36 11.30
CA VAL A 681 -69.02 -9.75 9.88
C VAL A 681 -69.23 -8.67 8.80
N GLY A 682 -68.32 -8.55 7.83
CA GLY A 682 -68.58 -7.80 6.58
C GLY A 682 -67.46 -7.86 5.53
N SER A 683 -67.70 -8.59 4.45
CA SER A 683 -66.75 -8.90 3.37
C SER A 683 -66.76 -7.92 2.19
N ASP A 684 -65.59 -7.84 1.52
CA ASP A 684 -65.40 -7.85 0.06
C ASP A 684 -65.43 -6.56 -0.82
N THR A 685 -64.60 -6.63 -1.87
CA THR A 685 -64.56 -5.86 -3.14
C THR A 685 -64.32 -4.34 -3.17
N GLY A 686 -63.61 -3.88 -4.21
CA GLY A 686 -63.87 -2.56 -4.82
C GLY A 686 -62.71 -1.59 -5.10
N ASN A 687 -61.78 -1.92 -6.00
CA ASN A 687 -61.16 -0.91 -6.89
C ASN A 687 -62.20 -0.55 -7.99
N PRO A 688 -62.16 0.57 -8.77
CA PRO A 688 -60.98 1.40 -9.12
C PRO A 688 -61.22 2.93 -9.24
N ALA A 689 -60.22 3.64 -9.79
CA ALA A 689 -60.23 4.84 -10.69
C ALA A 689 -61.37 5.89 -10.56
N ASP A 690 -61.12 7.20 -10.70
CA ASP A 690 -60.53 7.83 -11.90
C ASP A 690 -60.25 9.35 -11.72
N ALA A 691 -59.68 9.99 -12.75
CA ALA A 691 -59.51 11.46 -12.98
C ALA A 691 -58.59 12.26 -12.01
N ALA A 692 -57.65 13.13 -12.44
CA ALA A 692 -57.66 14.21 -13.44
C ALA A 692 -58.54 15.41 -13.01
N ASP A 693 -58.21 16.69 -13.19
CA ASP A 693 -57.06 17.41 -13.81
C ASP A 693 -56.99 18.83 -13.14
N GLU A 694 -56.22 19.77 -13.72
CA GLU A 694 -56.17 21.22 -13.45
C GLU A 694 -55.42 21.65 -12.16
N ARG A 695 -54.23 22.27 -12.19
CA ARG A 695 -53.73 23.51 -12.84
C ARG A 695 -54.10 24.83 -12.13
N VAL A 696 -53.07 25.66 -11.94
CA VAL A 696 -53.09 27.09 -11.51
C VAL A 696 -53.46 27.28 -10.02
N ALA A 697 -52.74 28.05 -9.20
CA ALA A 697 -51.68 29.05 -9.46
C ALA A 697 -50.37 28.76 -8.68
#